data_AF-A0A397BIJ9-F1
#
_entry.id   AF-A0A397BIJ9-F1
#
_cell.length_a   1.000
_cell.length_b   1.000
_cell.length_c   1.000
_cell.angle_alpha   90.00
_cell.angle_beta   90.00
_cell.angle_gamma   90.00
#
_symmetry.space_group_name_H-M   'P 1'
#
loop_
_entity.id
_entity.type
_entity.pdbx_description
1 polymer ?
#
loop_
_entity_poly.entity_id
_entity_poly.type
_entity_poly.pdbx_seq_one_letter_code
_entity_poly.pdbx_strand_id
1 'polypeptide(L)'
;MGCPALAHVNVSHCVKLTDLSLRAVADGCIRLGLLDISGCPRMSDIGLRYLSVHCRDLHTLGLRSTILISDGLSLGRENAQGLAALSHGCKRLQHLDLTKCIRVDDAACKQIGRGFHDLRTLILFGCCSVSSPGVRDVSRQCHKLTLLDLSHCRLVDDAALVAMGGSDGGMPLLQSLRLRECEKVTTAGIQQLCKGCISIRTLDLAGCHRLDDMALLAICDHLTELQHLWLAGLHSITIIGVSWLADRCINLMELDVTNSAISYMALKPLRAAWKYGDLREHGKMRGIVPKYRAMDMMFLDHYGTCWKAAIRIQCLYRAKEARRDAARRREQALVHWAASKMQSVFRGRQARQYAAVQRMLRRRQHDAATRIQVGPSYEYNPYPIRIQDLMIQPSFSSSPSFQASYRAHVARTLAERLRKQRDRDRYVRMVIRVQAAWRRKKARDVFNSKRLLKQAWEARRQMAAAVLQRAFRAYGWRNRNSLFSTALKAKKAEQQAAANKLQTLYRGRAARLEAQQKRQALKLFERKKEHAAMCLQRVIRRRRENRLHQRRLDEDAAARSAATKIQRRFRRRQDMLSYQLMKIGREFQLRTDAALRLQAAWRRKQGHMAKHMLRVLKDEQYQRRANAATKLQTRWRGRLGRAAAAQAQQAAIQRLVLQTKLENHLATVIQAGWRGQKGRQRYREAVHARKRRWKEVPNAEGTGAKVYFVSCWHAIHAGGRRRKHCFRTLFDYYGKRIDYGDGEFPSVWPSEIAQDELDGW
;
A
#
# COMPACT_ATOMS: atom_id res chain seq x y z
N MET A 1 -4.31 6.65 -23.04
CA MET A 1 -3.93 7.33 -21.78
C MET A 1 -4.45 6.51 -20.62
N GLY A 2 -3.61 5.65 -20.03
CA GLY A 2 -3.99 4.78 -18.89
C GLY A 2 -3.10 5.03 -17.68
N CYS A 3 -3.33 4.26 -16.60
CA CYS A 3 -2.48 4.25 -15.41
C CYS A 3 -1.61 2.97 -15.42
N PRO A 4 -0.44 2.96 -16.10
CA PRO A 4 0.31 1.71 -16.35
C PRO A 4 0.92 1.09 -15.09
N ALA A 5 1.06 1.86 -14.02
CA ALA A 5 1.52 1.41 -12.71
C ALA A 5 0.40 0.83 -11.81
N LEU A 6 -0.85 0.74 -12.29
CA LEU A 6 -1.99 0.29 -11.49
C LEU A 6 -1.96 -1.23 -11.32
N ALA A 7 -1.43 -1.69 -10.18
CA ALA A 7 -1.24 -3.10 -9.87
C ALA A 7 -2.47 -3.80 -9.27
N HIS A 8 -3.44 -3.05 -8.74
CA HIS A 8 -4.64 -3.59 -8.10
C HIS A 8 -5.89 -2.84 -8.57
N VAL A 9 -6.88 -3.57 -9.10
CA VAL A 9 -8.18 -3.03 -9.53
C VAL A 9 -9.28 -3.86 -8.89
N ASN A 10 -10.21 -3.19 -8.20
CA ASN A 10 -11.48 -3.78 -7.79
C ASN A 10 -12.61 -2.97 -8.41
N VAL A 11 -13.42 -3.62 -9.25
CA VAL A 11 -14.66 -3.08 -9.83
C VAL A 11 -15.82 -4.04 -9.59
N SER A 12 -15.80 -4.75 -8.46
CA SER A 12 -16.87 -5.64 -8.06
C SER A 12 -18.23 -4.90 -7.97
N HIS A 13 -19.30 -5.63 -8.27
CA HIS A 13 -20.69 -5.16 -8.32
C HIS A 13 -20.94 -3.96 -9.28
N CYS A 14 -20.00 -3.61 -10.15
CA CYS A 14 -20.15 -2.52 -11.12
C CYS A 14 -20.94 -2.96 -12.37
N VAL A 15 -22.22 -3.33 -12.17
CA VAL A 15 -23.11 -4.01 -13.14
C VAL A 15 -23.29 -3.38 -14.54
N LYS A 16 -22.79 -2.16 -14.77
CA LYS A 16 -22.81 -1.49 -16.08
C LYS A 16 -21.57 -1.75 -16.93
N LEU A 17 -20.46 -2.20 -16.34
CA LEU A 17 -19.21 -2.49 -17.04
C LEU A 17 -19.33 -3.75 -17.92
N THR A 18 -18.55 -3.82 -18.99
CA THR A 18 -18.61 -4.88 -20.00
C THR A 18 -17.21 -5.35 -20.42
N ASP A 19 -17.13 -6.27 -21.38
CA ASP A 19 -15.85 -6.73 -21.95
C ASP A 19 -15.02 -5.60 -22.59
N LEU A 20 -15.65 -4.51 -23.05
CA LEU A 20 -14.94 -3.29 -23.49
C LEU A 20 -14.24 -2.57 -22.33
N SER A 21 -14.80 -2.64 -21.12
CA SER A 21 -14.17 -2.14 -19.90
C SER A 21 -12.96 -3.00 -19.51
N LEU A 22 -13.08 -4.32 -19.63
CA LEU A 22 -11.95 -5.24 -19.42
C LEU A 22 -10.84 -5.05 -20.45
N ARG A 23 -11.19 -4.81 -21.72
CA ARG A 23 -10.21 -4.42 -22.75
C ARG A 23 -9.47 -3.13 -22.38
N ALA A 24 -10.19 -2.07 -21.99
CA ALA A 24 -9.57 -0.81 -21.60
C ALA A 24 -8.64 -0.95 -20.36
N VAL A 25 -8.95 -1.88 -19.45
CA VAL A 25 -8.06 -2.26 -18.34
C VAL A 25 -6.84 -3.04 -18.84
N ALA A 26 -7.02 -4.02 -19.73
CA ALA A 26 -5.91 -4.80 -20.29
C ALA A 26 -4.91 -3.93 -21.08
N ASP A 27 -5.43 -3.11 -21.99
CA ASP A 27 -4.67 -2.22 -22.86
C ASP A 27 -4.02 -1.05 -22.06
N GLY A 28 -4.54 -0.73 -20.86
CA GLY A 28 -4.13 0.42 -20.04
C GLY A 28 -3.33 0.12 -18.76
N CYS A 29 -3.42 -1.10 -18.22
CA CYS A 29 -2.88 -1.50 -16.91
C CYS A 29 -2.00 -2.75 -17.02
N ILE A 30 -0.92 -2.66 -17.81
CA ILE A 30 -0.02 -3.79 -18.10
C ILE A 30 0.66 -4.43 -16.87
N ARG A 31 0.73 -3.73 -15.72
CA ARG A 31 1.30 -4.23 -14.46
C ARG A 31 0.26 -4.76 -13.45
N LEU A 32 -0.96 -5.09 -13.92
CA LEU A 32 -2.06 -5.55 -13.08
C LEU A 32 -1.78 -6.92 -12.45
N GLY A 33 -1.55 -6.94 -11.13
CA GLY A 33 -1.36 -8.14 -10.32
C GLY A 33 -2.66 -8.67 -9.70
N LEU A 34 -3.59 -7.78 -9.34
CA LEU A 34 -4.90 -8.15 -8.79
C LEU A 34 -6.03 -7.50 -9.58
N LEU A 35 -6.99 -8.30 -10.02
CA LEU A 35 -8.26 -7.85 -10.57
C LEU A 35 -9.42 -8.53 -9.85
N ASP A 36 -10.41 -7.75 -9.41
CA ASP A 36 -11.69 -8.27 -8.92
C ASP A 36 -12.86 -7.66 -9.71
N ILE A 37 -13.62 -8.52 -10.37
CA ILE A 37 -14.83 -8.21 -11.16
C ILE A 37 -16.06 -8.97 -10.64
N SER A 38 -16.00 -9.48 -9.40
CA SER A 38 -17.08 -10.20 -8.75
C SER A 38 -18.41 -9.45 -8.85
N GLY A 39 -19.48 -10.11 -9.28
CA GLY A 39 -20.81 -9.50 -9.42
C GLY A 39 -20.97 -8.57 -10.63
N CYS A 40 -20.13 -8.67 -11.66
CA CYS A 40 -20.30 -7.98 -12.95
C CYS A 40 -20.95 -8.92 -14.00
N PRO A 41 -22.30 -8.99 -14.11
CA PRO A 41 -22.99 -9.98 -14.95
C PRO A 41 -22.89 -9.74 -16.46
N ARG A 42 -22.21 -8.66 -16.89
CA ARG A 42 -22.02 -8.27 -18.30
C ARG A 42 -20.57 -8.42 -18.78
N MET A 43 -19.71 -9.00 -17.95
CA MET A 43 -18.35 -9.43 -18.34
C MET A 43 -18.39 -10.93 -18.64
N SER A 44 -17.71 -11.33 -19.70
CA SER A 44 -17.71 -12.69 -20.25
C SER A 44 -16.29 -13.16 -20.54
N ASP A 45 -16.20 -14.38 -21.07
CA ASP A 45 -14.97 -14.96 -21.60
C ASP A 45 -14.23 -14.09 -22.63
N ILE A 46 -14.93 -13.21 -23.36
CA ILE A 46 -14.33 -12.25 -24.30
C ILE A 46 -13.46 -11.24 -23.53
N GLY A 47 -13.93 -10.75 -22.39
CA GLY A 47 -13.18 -9.86 -21.51
C GLY A 47 -11.95 -10.53 -20.90
N LEU A 48 -12.06 -11.81 -20.53
CA LEU A 48 -10.94 -12.60 -20.05
C LEU A 48 -9.84 -12.79 -21.11
N ARG A 49 -10.21 -12.96 -22.38
CA ARG A 49 -9.26 -13.05 -23.49
C ARG A 49 -8.42 -11.77 -23.63
N TYR A 50 -9.02 -10.57 -23.50
CA TYR A 50 -8.25 -9.32 -23.54
C TYR A 50 -7.24 -9.22 -22.40
N LEU A 51 -7.63 -9.59 -21.17
CA LEU A 51 -6.72 -9.65 -20.02
C LEU A 51 -5.53 -10.59 -20.26
N SER A 52 -5.77 -11.77 -20.85
CA SER A 52 -4.73 -12.80 -21.05
C SER A 52 -3.56 -12.34 -21.93
N VAL A 53 -3.79 -11.42 -22.88
CA VAL A 53 -2.74 -10.94 -23.80
C VAL A 53 -1.75 -10.02 -23.08
N HIS A 54 -2.27 -9.13 -22.23
CA HIS A 54 -1.53 -7.98 -21.67
C HIS A 54 -1.19 -8.11 -20.17
N CYS A 55 -2.09 -8.66 -19.34
CA CYS A 55 -1.94 -8.71 -17.88
C CYS A 55 -1.19 -9.98 -17.42
N ARG A 56 0.07 -10.14 -17.83
CA ARG A 56 0.86 -11.38 -17.58
C ARG A 56 1.32 -11.54 -16.13
N ASP A 57 1.39 -10.45 -15.37
CA ASP A 57 1.73 -10.43 -13.94
C ASP A 57 0.55 -10.71 -13.00
N LEU A 58 -0.64 -11.00 -13.54
CA LEU A 58 -1.86 -11.25 -12.78
C LEU A 58 -1.71 -12.48 -11.85
N HIS A 59 -1.68 -12.23 -10.54
CA HIS A 59 -1.56 -13.22 -9.48
C HIS A 59 -2.87 -13.46 -8.73
N THR A 60 -3.86 -12.56 -8.83
CA THR A 60 -5.16 -12.69 -8.17
C THR A 60 -6.30 -12.27 -9.10
N LEU A 61 -7.29 -13.14 -9.28
CA LEU A 61 -8.47 -12.88 -10.11
C LEU A 61 -9.77 -13.28 -9.38
N GLY A 62 -10.63 -12.31 -9.11
CA GLY A 62 -11.96 -12.48 -8.51
C GLY A 62 -13.08 -12.43 -9.55
N LEU A 63 -13.79 -13.54 -9.71
CA LEU A 63 -14.85 -13.77 -10.73
C LEU A 63 -16.19 -14.18 -10.08
N ARG A 64 -16.38 -13.94 -8.78
CA ARG A 64 -17.55 -14.45 -8.05
C ARG A 64 -18.86 -13.99 -8.69
N SER A 65 -19.77 -14.92 -8.98
CA SER A 65 -21.06 -14.70 -9.62
C SER A 65 -21.01 -14.07 -11.04
N THR A 66 -19.90 -14.17 -11.78
CA THR A 66 -19.85 -13.74 -13.20
C THR A 66 -20.44 -14.83 -14.11
N ILE A 67 -21.78 -14.87 -14.19
CA ILE A 67 -22.57 -15.92 -14.86
C ILE A 67 -22.30 -16.13 -16.36
N LEU A 68 -21.56 -15.24 -17.03
CA LEU A 68 -21.21 -15.36 -18.45
C LEU A 68 -19.82 -15.94 -18.72
N ILE A 69 -19.08 -16.33 -17.67
CA ILE A 69 -17.74 -16.95 -17.78
C ILE A 69 -17.89 -18.47 -17.78
N SER A 70 -17.17 -19.14 -18.69
CA SER A 70 -17.32 -20.56 -19.00
C SER A 70 -16.03 -21.21 -19.51
N ASP A 71 -16.11 -22.49 -19.86
CA ASP A 71 -15.06 -23.21 -20.60
C ASP A 71 -15.05 -22.86 -22.10
N GLY A 72 -16.22 -22.51 -22.65
CA GLY A 72 -16.51 -22.17 -24.05
C GLY A 72 -16.97 -23.33 -24.93
N LEU A 73 -16.62 -24.58 -24.62
CA LEU A 73 -16.95 -25.76 -25.43
C LEU A 73 -18.41 -26.16 -25.20
N SER A 74 -18.91 -26.09 -23.95
CA SER A 74 -20.29 -26.38 -23.55
C SER A 74 -21.37 -25.49 -24.20
N LEU A 75 -20.99 -24.61 -25.14
CA LEU A 75 -21.88 -23.73 -25.92
C LEU A 75 -21.60 -23.75 -27.44
N GLY A 76 -20.66 -24.59 -27.91
CA GLY A 76 -20.26 -24.61 -29.34
C GLY A 76 -19.64 -23.29 -29.82
N ARG A 77 -19.01 -22.50 -28.92
CA ARG A 77 -18.47 -21.17 -29.23
C ARG A 77 -16.97 -21.12 -28.96
N GLU A 78 -16.16 -21.37 -29.99
CA GLU A 78 -14.70 -21.26 -29.93
C GLU A 78 -14.21 -19.94 -29.32
N ASN A 79 -14.94 -18.84 -29.58
CA ASN A 79 -14.62 -17.52 -29.06
C ASN A 79 -14.84 -17.34 -27.53
N ALA A 80 -15.50 -18.28 -26.85
CA ALA A 80 -15.86 -18.23 -25.44
C ALA A 80 -14.88 -18.97 -24.50
N GLN A 81 -13.69 -19.34 -24.95
CA GLN A 81 -12.69 -20.04 -24.14
C GLN A 81 -11.89 -19.10 -23.22
N GLY A 82 -12.57 -18.36 -22.33
CA GLY A 82 -11.97 -17.28 -21.52
C GLY A 82 -10.94 -17.79 -20.52
N LEU A 83 -11.27 -18.86 -19.80
CA LEU A 83 -10.36 -19.51 -18.85
C LEU A 83 -9.16 -20.17 -19.54
N ALA A 84 -9.32 -20.71 -20.77
CA ALA A 84 -8.21 -21.31 -21.53
C ALA A 84 -7.22 -20.25 -22.07
N ALA A 85 -7.72 -19.06 -22.42
CA ALA A 85 -6.86 -17.94 -22.79
C ALA A 85 -6.05 -17.43 -21.60
N LEU A 86 -6.69 -17.23 -20.43
CA LEU A 86 -5.98 -16.92 -19.19
C LEU A 86 -4.97 -18.02 -18.81
N SER A 87 -5.30 -19.30 -19.03
CA SER A 87 -4.40 -20.42 -18.72
C SER A 87 -3.11 -20.39 -19.55
N HIS A 88 -3.12 -19.75 -20.73
CA HIS A 88 -1.92 -19.45 -21.52
C HIS A 88 -1.22 -18.15 -21.06
N GLY A 89 -1.96 -17.05 -20.92
CA GLY A 89 -1.38 -15.72 -20.70
C GLY A 89 -0.93 -15.39 -19.28
N CYS A 90 -1.71 -15.82 -18.27
CA CYS A 90 -1.56 -15.40 -16.88
C CYS A 90 -0.93 -16.51 -16.01
N LYS A 91 0.24 -17.03 -16.41
CA LYS A 91 0.92 -18.16 -15.75
C LYS A 91 1.27 -17.93 -14.26
N ARG A 92 1.28 -16.68 -13.78
CA ARG A 92 1.61 -16.30 -12.40
C ARG A 92 0.41 -16.33 -11.43
N LEU A 93 -0.77 -16.81 -11.88
CA LEU A 93 -1.99 -16.79 -11.09
C LEU A 93 -1.88 -17.67 -9.83
N GLN A 94 -2.00 -17.05 -8.66
CA GLN A 94 -1.92 -17.68 -7.34
C GLN A 94 -3.28 -17.79 -6.65
N HIS A 95 -4.24 -16.92 -6.96
CA HIS A 95 -5.57 -16.93 -6.35
C HIS A 95 -6.67 -16.74 -7.41
N LEU A 96 -7.62 -17.67 -7.47
CA LEU A 96 -8.75 -17.66 -8.40
C LEU A 96 -10.06 -17.95 -7.63
N ASP A 97 -10.98 -16.98 -7.60
CA ASP A 97 -12.32 -17.15 -7.03
C ASP A 97 -13.39 -17.21 -8.13
N LEU A 98 -13.94 -18.41 -8.34
CA LEU A 98 -15.02 -18.72 -9.28
C LEU A 98 -16.36 -18.98 -8.56
N THR A 99 -16.51 -18.60 -7.28
CA THR A 99 -17.74 -18.78 -6.49
C THR A 99 -19.01 -18.46 -7.29
N LYS A 100 -19.91 -19.44 -7.42
CA LYS A 100 -21.19 -19.37 -8.15
C LYS A 100 -21.08 -19.07 -9.66
N CYS A 101 -19.95 -19.38 -10.30
CA CYS A 101 -19.85 -19.43 -11.76
C CYS A 101 -20.46 -20.74 -12.28
N ILE A 102 -21.79 -20.81 -12.33
CA ILE A 102 -22.57 -22.02 -12.65
C ILE A 102 -22.31 -22.66 -14.04
N ARG A 103 -21.49 -22.03 -14.89
CA ARG A 103 -21.09 -22.51 -16.22
C ARG A 103 -19.62 -22.97 -16.27
N VAL A 104 -18.97 -23.08 -15.11
CA VAL A 104 -17.66 -23.72 -14.92
C VAL A 104 -17.90 -25.21 -14.70
N ASP A 105 -17.22 -26.02 -15.51
CA ASP A 105 -17.33 -27.47 -15.57
C ASP A 105 -15.94 -28.13 -15.49
N ASP A 106 -15.89 -29.44 -15.71
CA ASP A 106 -14.63 -30.21 -15.72
C ASP A 106 -13.67 -29.79 -16.84
N ALA A 107 -14.17 -29.26 -17.96
CA ALA A 107 -13.32 -28.74 -19.03
C ALA A 107 -12.64 -27.43 -18.60
N ALA A 108 -13.34 -26.53 -17.92
CA ALA A 108 -12.75 -25.36 -17.28
C ALA A 108 -11.69 -25.76 -16.22
N CYS A 109 -11.97 -26.74 -15.36
CA CYS A 109 -11.00 -27.27 -14.39
C CYS A 109 -9.74 -27.86 -15.06
N LYS A 110 -9.89 -28.55 -16.19
CA LYS A 110 -8.78 -29.06 -17.01
C LYS A 110 -7.92 -27.95 -17.61
N GLN A 111 -8.51 -26.82 -18.00
CA GLN A 111 -7.75 -25.65 -18.44
C GLN A 111 -7.03 -24.95 -17.27
N ILE A 112 -7.65 -24.90 -16.09
CA ILE A 112 -7.03 -24.38 -14.86
C ILE A 112 -5.76 -25.18 -14.52
N GLY A 113 -5.84 -26.52 -14.49
CA GLY A 113 -4.69 -27.39 -14.23
C GLY A 113 -3.56 -27.22 -15.26
N ARG A 114 -3.89 -27.09 -16.54
CA ARG A 114 -2.91 -26.89 -17.65
C ARG A 114 -2.24 -25.50 -17.66
N GLY A 115 -2.73 -24.54 -16.88
CA GLY A 115 -2.23 -23.16 -16.91
C GLY A 115 -1.56 -22.69 -15.63
N PHE A 116 -2.22 -22.93 -14.50
CA PHE A 116 -1.94 -22.23 -13.24
C PHE A 116 -1.16 -23.12 -12.27
N HIS A 117 0.06 -23.51 -12.65
CA HIS A 117 0.94 -24.33 -11.81
C HIS A 117 1.41 -23.62 -10.53
N ASP A 118 1.30 -22.29 -10.47
CA ASP A 118 1.55 -21.46 -9.28
C ASP A 118 0.32 -21.28 -8.37
N LEU A 119 -0.84 -21.86 -8.71
CA LEU A 119 -2.09 -21.65 -7.99
C LEU A 119 -2.00 -22.12 -6.53
N ARG A 120 -2.31 -21.21 -5.60
CA ARG A 120 -2.37 -21.43 -4.15
C ARG A 120 -3.81 -21.50 -3.63
N THR A 121 -4.73 -20.80 -4.27
CA THR A 121 -6.14 -20.73 -3.86
C THR A 121 -7.06 -20.89 -5.06
N LEU A 122 -7.94 -21.89 -4.98
CA LEU A 122 -9.01 -22.12 -5.93
C LEU A 122 -10.33 -22.24 -5.17
N ILE A 123 -11.29 -21.36 -5.49
CA ILE A 123 -12.62 -21.37 -4.89
C ILE A 123 -13.64 -21.65 -5.98
N LEU A 124 -14.28 -22.82 -5.91
CA LEU A 124 -15.31 -23.31 -6.83
C LEU A 124 -16.68 -23.44 -6.13
N PHE A 125 -16.87 -22.77 -4.99
CA PHE A 125 -18.11 -22.78 -4.21
C PHE A 125 -19.35 -22.62 -5.11
N GLY A 126 -20.23 -23.62 -5.14
CA GLY A 126 -21.47 -23.60 -5.94
C GLY A 126 -21.27 -23.72 -7.46
N CYS A 127 -20.13 -24.21 -7.95
CA CYS A 127 -19.93 -24.59 -9.35
C CYS A 127 -20.47 -26.02 -9.57
N CYS A 128 -21.81 -26.16 -9.59
CA CYS A 128 -22.48 -27.46 -9.53
C CYS A 128 -22.18 -28.42 -10.70
N SER A 129 -21.60 -27.93 -11.80
CA SER A 129 -21.19 -28.73 -12.97
C SER A 129 -19.75 -29.28 -12.87
N VAL A 130 -19.00 -28.94 -11.81
CA VAL A 130 -17.67 -29.53 -11.54
C VAL A 130 -17.85 -30.87 -10.83
N SER A 131 -17.13 -31.89 -11.31
CA SER A 131 -17.15 -33.25 -10.79
C SER A 131 -15.74 -33.83 -10.61
N SER A 132 -15.65 -35.11 -10.22
CA SER A 132 -14.37 -35.72 -9.82
C SER A 132 -13.27 -35.73 -10.91
N PRO A 133 -13.55 -35.94 -12.21
CA PRO A 133 -12.62 -35.70 -13.31
C PRO A 133 -11.98 -34.30 -13.33
N GLY A 134 -12.75 -33.22 -13.14
CA GLY A 134 -12.21 -31.86 -13.13
C GLY A 134 -11.30 -31.59 -11.94
N VAL A 135 -11.71 -32.02 -10.74
CA VAL A 135 -10.88 -31.90 -9.52
C VAL A 135 -9.58 -32.69 -9.66
N ARG A 136 -9.63 -33.88 -10.28
CA ARG A 136 -8.47 -34.73 -10.58
C ARG A 136 -7.49 -34.09 -11.56
N ASP A 137 -7.96 -33.42 -12.61
CA ASP A 137 -7.07 -32.73 -13.55
C ASP A 137 -6.45 -31.44 -12.95
N VAL A 138 -7.07 -30.85 -11.92
CA VAL A 138 -6.45 -29.80 -11.08
C VAL A 138 -5.40 -30.38 -10.13
N SER A 139 -5.71 -31.44 -9.37
CA SER A 139 -4.80 -31.96 -8.34
C SER A 139 -3.46 -32.42 -8.93
N ARG A 140 -3.53 -33.08 -10.08
CA ARG A 140 -2.39 -33.56 -10.89
C ARG A 140 -1.43 -32.49 -11.39
N GLN A 141 -1.74 -31.20 -11.29
CA GLN A 141 -0.96 -30.12 -11.91
C GLN A 141 -0.74 -28.89 -11.00
N CYS A 142 -1.61 -28.68 -10.01
CA CYS A 142 -1.57 -27.54 -9.10
C CYS A 142 -0.99 -27.91 -7.72
N HIS A 143 0.17 -28.57 -7.66
CA HIS A 143 0.76 -29.08 -6.40
C HIS A 143 1.09 -27.99 -5.34
N LYS A 144 1.05 -26.72 -5.72
CA LYS A 144 1.25 -25.54 -4.84
C LYS A 144 -0.03 -25.06 -4.14
N LEU A 145 -1.17 -25.72 -4.38
CA LEU A 145 -2.47 -25.35 -3.84
C LEU A 145 -2.51 -25.53 -2.32
N THR A 146 -2.80 -24.45 -1.59
CA THR A 146 -2.95 -24.44 -0.13
C THR A 146 -4.41 -24.32 0.31
N LEU A 147 -5.29 -23.74 -0.52
CA LEU A 147 -6.74 -23.70 -0.29
C LEU A 147 -7.52 -24.18 -1.52
N LEU A 148 -8.40 -25.14 -1.30
CA LEU A 148 -9.42 -25.61 -2.24
C LEU A 148 -10.79 -25.56 -1.59
N ASP A 149 -11.75 -24.91 -2.25
CA ASP A 149 -13.15 -24.89 -1.82
C ASP A 149 -14.05 -25.45 -2.91
N LEU A 150 -14.63 -26.62 -2.65
CA LEU A 150 -15.56 -27.35 -3.53
C LEU A 150 -16.98 -27.38 -2.94
N SER A 151 -17.29 -26.50 -1.98
CA SER A 151 -18.59 -26.51 -1.29
C SER A 151 -19.75 -26.40 -2.28
N HIS A 152 -20.78 -27.22 -2.11
CA HIS A 152 -21.95 -27.40 -3.00
C HIS A 152 -21.64 -27.95 -4.41
N CYS A 153 -20.43 -28.48 -4.66
CA CYS A 153 -20.11 -29.19 -5.90
C CYS A 153 -20.61 -30.65 -5.82
N ARG A 154 -21.95 -30.83 -5.81
CA ARG A 154 -22.65 -32.12 -5.59
C ARG A 154 -22.26 -33.28 -6.51
N LEU A 155 -21.55 -33.03 -7.61
CA LEU A 155 -21.05 -34.09 -8.49
C LEU A 155 -19.69 -34.65 -8.08
N VAL A 156 -18.98 -34.01 -7.14
CA VAL A 156 -17.72 -34.47 -6.55
C VAL A 156 -17.96 -35.65 -5.60
N ASP A 157 -17.17 -36.71 -5.76
CA ASP A 157 -17.20 -37.95 -4.99
C ASP A 157 -15.79 -38.38 -4.56
N ASP A 158 -15.68 -39.58 -3.97
CA ASP A 158 -14.41 -40.14 -3.48
C ASP A 158 -13.31 -40.24 -4.54
N ALA A 159 -13.66 -40.32 -5.82
CA ALA A 159 -12.68 -40.39 -6.91
C ALA A 159 -11.93 -39.06 -7.11
N ALA A 160 -12.45 -37.95 -6.58
CA ALA A 160 -11.71 -36.70 -6.41
C ALA A 160 -10.77 -36.77 -5.20
N LEU A 161 -11.25 -37.28 -4.07
CA LEU A 161 -10.47 -37.36 -2.83
C LEU A 161 -9.23 -38.26 -2.99
N VAL A 162 -9.39 -39.40 -3.68
CA VAL A 162 -8.28 -40.28 -4.10
C VAL A 162 -7.28 -39.55 -5.00
N ALA A 163 -7.76 -38.70 -5.92
CA ALA A 163 -6.88 -37.93 -6.81
C ALA A 163 -6.14 -36.77 -6.08
N MET A 164 -6.64 -36.31 -4.94
CA MET A 164 -5.96 -35.31 -4.10
C MET A 164 -4.94 -35.94 -3.15
N GLY A 165 -5.27 -37.11 -2.58
CA GLY A 165 -4.40 -37.86 -1.65
C GLY A 165 -3.43 -38.85 -2.30
N GLY A 166 -3.49 -39.07 -3.61
CA GLY A 166 -2.63 -40.02 -4.33
C GLY A 166 -1.15 -39.62 -4.33
N SER A 167 -0.26 -40.62 -4.33
CA SER A 167 1.20 -40.41 -4.38
C SER A 167 1.64 -39.76 -5.69
N ASP A 168 1.13 -40.26 -6.82
CA ASP A 168 1.45 -39.76 -8.16
C ASP A 168 0.50 -38.60 -8.53
N GLY A 169 0.89 -37.40 -8.13
CA GLY A 169 0.20 -36.16 -8.50
C GLY A 169 -0.86 -35.65 -7.52
N GLY A 170 -0.75 -35.97 -6.23
CA GLY A 170 -1.59 -35.37 -5.19
C GLY A 170 -1.24 -33.91 -4.86
N MET A 171 -1.88 -33.37 -3.81
CA MET A 171 -1.68 -32.00 -3.31
C MET A 171 -1.12 -32.00 -1.87
N PRO A 172 0.20 -32.21 -1.68
CA PRO A 172 0.81 -32.36 -0.35
C PRO A 172 0.86 -31.06 0.46
N LEU A 173 0.72 -29.89 -0.21
CA LEU A 173 0.74 -28.56 0.42
C LEU A 173 -0.65 -28.03 0.79
N LEU A 174 -1.71 -28.83 0.60
CA LEU A 174 -3.09 -28.44 0.89
C LEU A 174 -3.28 -28.23 2.40
N GLN A 175 -3.67 -27.01 2.79
CA GLN A 175 -3.87 -26.61 4.20
C GLN A 175 -5.35 -26.40 4.53
N SER A 176 -6.17 -26.02 3.54
CA SER A 176 -7.61 -25.80 3.70
C SER A 176 -8.36 -26.51 2.59
N LEU A 177 -9.25 -27.45 2.95
CA LEU A 177 -10.17 -28.10 2.04
C LEU A 177 -11.61 -27.90 2.54
N ARG A 178 -12.52 -27.50 1.65
CA ARG A 178 -13.96 -27.46 1.95
C ARG A 178 -14.74 -28.33 0.97
N LEU A 179 -15.54 -29.23 1.52
CA LEU A 179 -16.40 -30.20 0.83
C LEU A 179 -17.86 -30.09 1.31
N ARG A 180 -18.25 -28.93 1.87
CA ARG A 180 -19.59 -28.72 2.44
C ARG A 180 -20.69 -29.03 1.41
N GLU A 181 -21.69 -29.82 1.78
CA GLU A 181 -22.76 -30.32 0.89
C GLU A 181 -22.27 -31.15 -0.34
N CYS A 182 -21.10 -31.79 -0.26
CA CYS A 182 -20.66 -32.79 -1.25
C CYS A 182 -21.21 -34.18 -0.92
N GLU A 183 -22.54 -34.33 -1.03
CA GLU A 183 -23.35 -35.49 -0.59
C GLU A 183 -22.87 -36.89 -1.06
N LYS A 184 -22.04 -36.98 -2.11
CA LYS A 184 -21.48 -38.24 -2.63
C LYS A 184 -20.18 -38.69 -1.96
N VAL A 185 -19.48 -37.79 -1.26
CA VAL A 185 -18.24 -38.11 -0.53
C VAL A 185 -18.53 -39.06 0.63
N THR A 186 -17.72 -40.10 0.79
CA THR A 186 -17.83 -41.10 1.85
C THR A 186 -16.53 -41.23 2.65
N THR A 187 -16.60 -41.99 3.74
CA THR A 187 -15.43 -42.33 4.58
C THR A 187 -14.27 -42.91 3.78
N ALA A 188 -14.54 -43.68 2.72
CA ALA A 188 -13.49 -44.28 1.88
C ALA A 188 -12.64 -43.21 1.17
N GLY A 189 -13.25 -42.14 0.65
CA GLY A 189 -12.51 -41.03 0.06
C GLY A 189 -11.68 -40.26 1.07
N ILE A 190 -12.25 -39.99 2.26
CA ILE A 190 -11.55 -39.28 3.35
C ILE A 190 -10.33 -40.08 3.83
N GLN A 191 -10.45 -41.41 3.94
CA GLN A 191 -9.34 -42.30 4.28
C GLN A 191 -8.17 -42.24 3.30
N GLN A 192 -8.41 -42.00 2.00
CA GLN A 192 -7.34 -41.87 1.01
C GLN A 192 -6.80 -40.43 0.93
N LEU A 193 -7.66 -39.42 1.08
CA LEU A 193 -7.27 -38.00 1.18
C LEU A 193 -6.24 -37.79 2.30
N CYS A 194 -6.53 -38.30 3.50
CA CYS A 194 -5.73 -38.04 4.70
C CYS A 194 -4.30 -38.61 4.60
N LYS A 195 -4.07 -39.66 3.80
CA LYS A 195 -2.74 -40.27 3.60
C LYS A 195 -1.78 -39.38 2.81
N GLY A 196 -2.28 -38.59 1.85
CA GLY A 196 -1.47 -37.69 1.03
C GLY A 196 -1.49 -36.23 1.49
N CYS A 197 -2.66 -35.72 1.86
CA CYS A 197 -2.85 -34.32 2.23
C CYS A 197 -2.60 -34.05 3.73
N ILE A 198 -1.46 -34.53 4.25
CA ILE A 198 -1.09 -34.44 5.69
C ILE A 198 -0.95 -32.99 6.21
N SER A 199 -0.86 -32.00 5.32
CA SER A 199 -0.73 -30.58 5.66
C SER A 199 -2.07 -29.90 6.04
N ILE A 200 -3.21 -30.60 6.00
CA ILE A 200 -4.53 -30.00 6.24
C ILE A 200 -4.66 -29.50 7.69
N ARG A 201 -4.99 -28.21 7.80
CA ARG A 201 -5.28 -27.48 9.04
C ARG A 201 -6.76 -27.11 9.17
N THR A 202 -7.48 -27.09 8.06
CA THR A 202 -8.83 -26.56 7.95
C THR A 202 -9.64 -27.48 7.05
N LEU A 203 -10.65 -28.16 7.59
CA LEU A 203 -11.44 -29.18 6.89
C LEU A 203 -12.93 -28.98 7.13
N ASP A 204 -13.69 -28.65 6.08
CA ASP A 204 -15.16 -28.51 6.15
C ASP A 204 -15.83 -29.70 5.46
N LEU A 205 -16.57 -30.50 6.24
CA LEU A 205 -17.29 -31.71 5.82
C LEU A 205 -18.79 -31.61 6.11
N ALA A 206 -19.30 -30.43 6.46
CA ALA A 206 -20.70 -30.26 6.84
C ALA A 206 -21.65 -30.67 5.69
N GLY A 207 -22.71 -31.41 5.98
CA GLY A 207 -23.64 -31.95 4.97
C GLY A 207 -23.13 -33.17 4.17
N CYS A 208 -21.90 -33.66 4.40
CA CYS A 208 -21.42 -34.92 3.81
C CYS A 208 -22.03 -36.14 4.52
N HIS A 209 -23.36 -36.33 4.45
CA HIS A 209 -24.12 -37.25 5.30
C HIS A 209 -23.70 -38.75 5.25
N ARG A 210 -22.83 -39.14 4.31
CA ARG A 210 -22.26 -40.51 4.19
C ARG A 210 -20.96 -40.71 4.97
N LEU A 211 -20.59 -39.79 5.85
CA LEU A 211 -19.44 -39.88 6.76
C LEU A 211 -19.85 -40.44 8.13
N ASP A 212 -19.00 -41.32 8.65
CA ASP A 212 -19.14 -41.98 9.96
C ASP A 212 -17.89 -41.74 10.84
N ASP A 213 -17.86 -42.34 12.04
CA ASP A 213 -16.71 -42.24 12.95
C ASP A 213 -15.39 -42.76 12.33
N MET A 214 -15.43 -43.67 11.36
CA MET A 214 -14.23 -44.19 10.69
C MET A 214 -13.60 -43.15 9.74
N ALA A 215 -14.32 -42.10 9.36
CA ALA A 215 -13.72 -40.91 8.73
C ALA A 215 -12.93 -40.08 9.76
N LEU A 216 -13.46 -39.92 10.97
CA LEU A 216 -12.76 -39.22 12.05
C LEU A 216 -11.51 -39.98 12.48
N LEU A 217 -11.55 -41.31 12.55
CA LEU A 217 -10.37 -42.12 12.87
C LEU A 217 -9.19 -41.80 11.93
N ALA A 218 -9.44 -41.80 10.61
CA ALA A 218 -8.44 -41.52 9.59
C ALA A 218 -7.92 -40.07 9.61
N ILE A 219 -8.78 -39.11 9.97
CA ILE A 219 -8.37 -37.74 10.25
C ILE A 219 -7.41 -37.70 11.45
N CYS A 220 -7.71 -38.44 12.53
CA CYS A 220 -6.85 -38.53 13.73
C CYS A 220 -5.51 -39.22 13.49
N ASP A 221 -5.43 -40.20 12.58
CA ASP A 221 -4.20 -40.93 12.25
C ASP A 221 -3.18 -40.11 11.44
N HIS A 222 -3.63 -39.07 10.72
CA HIS A 222 -2.78 -38.36 9.75
C HIS A 222 -2.78 -36.83 9.90
N LEU A 223 -3.88 -36.20 10.31
CA LEU A 223 -4.04 -34.74 10.37
C LEU A 223 -3.80 -34.18 11.78
N THR A 224 -2.59 -34.40 12.31
CA THR A 224 -2.20 -33.96 13.67
C THR A 224 -2.07 -32.44 13.83
N GLU A 225 -1.89 -31.71 12.71
CA GLU A 225 -1.84 -30.25 12.65
C GLU A 225 -3.22 -29.57 12.46
N LEU A 226 -4.32 -30.34 12.51
CA LEU A 226 -5.68 -29.85 12.31
C LEU A 226 -6.11 -28.81 13.37
N GLN A 227 -6.65 -27.69 12.90
CA GLN A 227 -7.00 -26.50 13.70
C GLN A 227 -8.49 -26.14 13.60
N HIS A 228 -9.14 -26.39 12.45
CA HIS A 228 -10.56 -26.17 12.24
C HIS A 228 -11.22 -27.37 11.55
N LEU A 229 -12.29 -27.90 12.13
CA LEU A 229 -13.06 -29.02 11.59
C LEU A 229 -14.57 -28.74 11.70
N TRP A 230 -15.30 -28.74 10.57
CA TRP A 230 -16.76 -28.60 10.59
C TRP A 230 -17.43 -29.92 10.16
N LEU A 231 -18.25 -30.46 11.06
CA LEU A 231 -18.98 -31.73 10.95
C LEU A 231 -20.51 -31.53 11.04
N ALA A 232 -20.99 -30.32 10.71
CA ALA A 232 -22.39 -29.98 10.90
C ALA A 232 -23.32 -30.79 9.99
N GLY A 233 -24.44 -31.30 10.52
CA GLY A 233 -25.37 -32.17 9.79
C GLY A 233 -24.91 -33.62 9.61
N LEU A 234 -23.81 -34.04 10.25
CA LEU A 234 -23.32 -35.41 10.17
C LEU A 234 -23.96 -36.27 11.27
N HIS A 235 -25.02 -37.00 10.92
CA HIS A 235 -25.83 -37.77 11.86
C HIS A 235 -25.18 -39.10 12.29
N SER A 236 -24.38 -39.72 11.41
CA SER A 236 -23.70 -41.01 11.65
C SER A 236 -22.38 -40.89 12.42
N ILE A 237 -21.96 -39.67 12.77
CA ILE A 237 -20.81 -39.40 13.63
C ILE A 237 -21.28 -39.35 15.09
N THR A 238 -20.58 -40.05 15.96
CA THR A 238 -20.91 -40.18 17.39
C THR A 238 -19.87 -39.49 18.26
N ILE A 239 -20.07 -39.52 19.58
CA ILE A 239 -19.06 -39.06 20.53
C ILE A 239 -17.78 -39.93 20.51
N ILE A 240 -17.84 -41.17 20.00
CA ILE A 240 -16.69 -42.07 19.93
C ILE A 240 -15.66 -41.52 18.93
N GLY A 241 -16.05 -41.22 17.69
CA GLY A 241 -15.15 -40.58 16.72
C GLY A 241 -14.60 -39.23 17.18
N VAL A 242 -15.41 -38.45 17.91
CA VAL A 242 -14.96 -37.18 18.50
C VAL A 242 -14.03 -37.36 19.71
N SER A 243 -14.08 -38.50 20.42
CA SER A 243 -13.11 -38.84 21.46
C SER A 243 -11.72 -39.15 20.87
N TRP A 244 -11.65 -39.74 19.67
CA TRP A 244 -10.37 -39.94 18.96
C TRP A 244 -9.75 -38.60 18.52
N LEU A 245 -10.56 -37.62 18.10
CA LEU A 245 -10.10 -36.25 17.82
C LEU A 245 -9.55 -35.56 19.08
N ALA A 246 -10.11 -35.84 20.25
CA ALA A 246 -9.65 -35.28 21.52
C ALA A 246 -8.28 -35.85 21.94
N ASP A 247 -8.04 -37.14 21.69
CA ASP A 247 -6.75 -37.79 22.00
C ASP A 247 -5.61 -37.31 21.08
N ARG A 248 -5.87 -37.22 19.76
CA ARG A 248 -4.79 -37.04 18.76
C ARG A 248 -4.73 -35.65 18.11
N CYS A 249 -5.86 -34.97 17.88
CA CYS A 249 -5.90 -33.63 17.26
C CYS A 249 -5.89 -32.52 18.32
N ILE A 250 -4.88 -32.51 19.20
CA ILE A 250 -4.79 -31.58 20.36
C ILE A 250 -4.70 -30.09 19.99
N ASN A 251 -4.30 -29.77 18.75
CA ASN A 251 -4.17 -28.40 18.24
C ASN A 251 -5.49 -27.79 17.75
N LEU A 252 -6.59 -28.57 17.74
CA LEU A 252 -7.90 -28.11 17.26
C LEU A 252 -8.40 -26.90 18.07
N MET A 253 -8.77 -25.85 17.36
CA MET A 253 -9.32 -24.60 17.91
C MET A 253 -10.83 -24.51 17.68
N GLU A 254 -11.31 -25.08 16.58
CA GLU A 254 -12.71 -25.06 16.15
C GLU A 254 -13.18 -26.46 15.76
N LEU A 255 -14.29 -26.89 16.36
CA LEU A 255 -14.99 -28.14 16.06
C LEU A 255 -16.49 -27.86 16.04
N ASP A 256 -17.12 -27.82 14.87
CA ASP A 256 -18.58 -27.64 14.75
C ASP A 256 -19.27 -29.00 14.58
N VAL A 257 -20.18 -29.35 15.50
CA VAL A 257 -21.01 -30.56 15.44
C VAL A 257 -22.51 -30.22 15.50
N THR A 258 -22.87 -29.02 15.05
CA THR A 258 -24.25 -28.55 14.89
C THR A 258 -25.08 -29.54 14.07
N ASN A 259 -26.32 -29.83 14.49
CA ASN A 259 -27.21 -30.78 13.82
C ASN A 259 -26.61 -32.20 13.61
N SER A 260 -25.71 -32.64 14.51
CA SER A 260 -25.31 -34.05 14.63
C SER A 260 -26.07 -34.74 15.77
N ALA A 261 -25.89 -36.06 15.91
CA ALA A 261 -26.38 -36.81 17.07
C ALA A 261 -25.69 -36.44 18.40
N ILE A 262 -24.60 -35.65 18.36
CA ILE A 262 -23.78 -35.35 19.54
C ILE A 262 -24.44 -34.27 20.41
N SER A 263 -24.67 -34.59 21.68
CA SER A 263 -25.16 -33.64 22.68
C SER A 263 -24.02 -32.77 23.23
N TYR A 264 -24.33 -31.53 23.65
CA TYR A 264 -23.37 -30.66 24.33
C TYR A 264 -22.80 -31.30 25.61
N MET A 265 -23.61 -32.09 26.33
CA MET A 265 -23.17 -32.80 27.53
C MET A 265 -22.12 -33.88 27.23
N ALA A 266 -22.20 -34.53 26.07
CA ALA A 266 -21.21 -35.52 25.63
C ALA A 266 -19.84 -34.88 25.32
N LEU A 267 -19.80 -33.64 24.82
CA LEU A 267 -18.57 -32.88 24.58
C LEU A 267 -17.93 -32.31 25.86
N LYS A 268 -18.71 -32.15 26.94
CA LYS A 268 -18.29 -31.48 28.18
C LYS A 268 -17.04 -32.08 28.85
N PRO A 269 -16.83 -33.43 28.88
CA PRO A 269 -15.57 -34.02 29.35
C PRO A 269 -14.39 -33.74 28.41
N LEU A 270 -14.61 -33.87 27.09
CA LEU A 270 -13.55 -33.77 26.07
C LEU A 270 -12.95 -32.37 25.94
N ARG A 271 -13.66 -31.32 26.40
CA ARG A 271 -13.19 -29.91 26.45
C ARG A 271 -11.77 -29.76 27.02
N ALA A 272 -11.34 -30.64 27.93
CA ALA A 272 -10.01 -30.56 28.55
C ALA A 272 -8.84 -30.79 27.57
N ALA A 273 -9.04 -31.54 26.47
CA ALA A 273 -8.00 -31.82 25.48
C ALA A 273 -7.62 -30.58 24.66
N TRP A 274 -8.63 -29.84 24.18
CA TRP A 274 -8.44 -28.76 23.22
C TRP A 274 -8.11 -27.43 23.89
N LYS A 275 -6.84 -27.29 24.26
CA LYS A 275 -6.27 -26.10 24.93
C LYS A 275 -6.72 -24.77 24.32
N TYR A 276 -6.76 -24.69 22.99
CA TYR A 276 -7.00 -23.46 22.23
C TYR A 276 -8.49 -23.16 21.94
N GLY A 277 -9.40 -24.11 22.18
CA GLY A 277 -10.83 -23.96 21.94
C GLY A 277 -11.65 -23.81 23.22
N ASP A 278 -12.77 -23.10 23.17
CA ASP A 278 -13.79 -23.09 24.22
C ASP A 278 -15.05 -23.82 23.72
N LEU A 279 -15.53 -24.77 24.51
CA LEU A 279 -16.83 -25.41 24.28
C LEU A 279 -17.95 -24.36 24.42
N ARG A 280 -18.84 -24.29 23.44
CA ARG A 280 -20.03 -23.42 23.44
C ARG A 280 -21.24 -24.10 22.82
N GLU A 281 -22.40 -23.73 23.35
CA GLU A 281 -23.70 -23.93 22.75
C GLU A 281 -24.39 -22.56 22.78
N HIS A 282 -24.62 -21.95 21.61
CA HIS A 282 -25.18 -20.60 21.54
C HIS A 282 -25.99 -20.40 20.26
N GLY A 283 -27.30 -20.20 20.42
CA GLY A 283 -28.23 -20.16 19.28
C GLY A 283 -28.20 -21.50 18.53
N LYS A 284 -27.90 -21.46 17.23
CA LYS A 284 -27.85 -22.67 16.39
C LYS A 284 -26.53 -23.43 16.44
N MET A 285 -25.45 -22.87 17.02
CA MET A 285 -24.13 -23.51 16.99
C MET A 285 -23.89 -24.39 18.23
N ARG A 286 -23.48 -25.64 18.03
CA ARG A 286 -22.98 -26.56 19.08
C ARG A 286 -21.57 -27.05 18.71
N GLY A 287 -20.61 -26.84 19.61
CA GLY A 287 -19.26 -27.36 19.42
C GLY A 287 -18.21 -26.60 20.20
N ILE A 288 -17.00 -26.53 19.64
CA ILE A 288 -15.85 -25.82 20.19
C ILE A 288 -15.53 -24.67 19.23
N VAL A 289 -15.28 -23.49 19.77
CA VAL A 289 -14.87 -22.31 18.99
C VAL A 289 -13.52 -21.78 19.48
N PRO A 290 -12.73 -21.10 18.65
CA PRO A 290 -11.43 -20.59 19.06
C PRO A 290 -11.54 -19.66 20.27
N LYS A 291 -10.68 -19.86 21.27
CA LYS A 291 -10.45 -18.89 22.35
C LYS A 291 -10.07 -17.53 21.77
N TYR A 292 -10.34 -16.46 22.52
CA TYR A 292 -9.84 -15.13 22.15
C TYR A 292 -8.31 -15.17 22.01
N ARG A 293 -7.83 -14.93 20.78
CA ARG A 293 -6.41 -15.02 20.39
C ARG A 293 -5.80 -16.43 20.44
N ALA A 294 -6.59 -17.47 20.18
CA ALA A 294 -6.16 -18.87 20.11
C ALA A 294 -4.90 -19.10 19.22
N MET A 295 -4.85 -18.48 18.03
CA MET A 295 -3.67 -18.55 17.15
C MET A 295 -2.42 -17.91 17.77
N ASP A 296 -2.55 -16.78 18.48
CA ASP A 296 -1.41 -16.17 19.18
C ASP A 296 -0.94 -17.06 20.35
N MET A 297 -1.86 -17.75 21.03
CA MET A 297 -1.51 -18.71 22.10
C MET A 297 -0.72 -19.89 21.52
N MET A 298 -1.21 -20.53 20.45
CA MET A 298 -0.50 -21.63 19.78
C MET A 298 0.86 -21.17 19.23
N PHE A 299 0.94 -19.97 18.64
CA PHE A 299 2.20 -19.38 18.19
C PHE A 299 3.18 -19.17 19.35
N LEU A 300 2.73 -18.68 20.50
CA LEU A 300 3.57 -18.50 21.69
C LEU A 300 4.04 -19.83 22.29
N ASP A 301 3.20 -20.86 22.29
CA ASP A 301 3.59 -22.22 22.71
C ASP A 301 4.63 -22.82 21.76
N HIS A 302 4.41 -22.75 20.44
CA HIS A 302 5.34 -23.22 19.41
C HIS A 302 6.67 -22.46 19.46
N TYR A 303 6.63 -21.12 19.51
CA TYR A 303 7.84 -20.31 19.72
C TYR A 303 8.55 -20.68 21.03
N GLY A 304 7.80 -20.99 22.09
CA GLY A 304 8.33 -21.48 23.36
C GLY A 304 9.02 -22.84 23.27
N THR A 305 8.58 -23.77 22.41
CA THR A 305 9.30 -25.04 22.17
C THR A 305 10.53 -24.83 21.30
N CYS A 306 10.44 -24.04 20.22
CA CYS A 306 11.58 -23.65 19.38
C CYS A 306 12.67 -22.96 20.20
N TRP A 307 12.33 -22.05 21.10
CA TRP A 307 13.29 -21.33 21.95
C TRP A 307 13.99 -22.26 22.95
N LYS A 308 13.26 -23.22 23.56
CA LYS A 308 13.86 -24.28 24.40
C LYS A 308 14.82 -25.17 23.60
N ALA A 309 14.46 -25.53 22.37
CA ALA A 309 15.32 -26.30 21.48
C ALA A 309 16.59 -25.51 21.08
N ALA A 310 16.45 -24.23 20.72
CA ALA A 310 17.56 -23.35 20.40
C ALA A 310 18.54 -23.19 21.58
N ILE A 311 18.03 -23.00 22.81
CA ILE A 311 18.87 -22.99 24.03
C ILE A 311 19.61 -24.32 24.19
N ARG A 312 18.94 -25.47 24.01
CA ARG A 312 19.57 -26.79 24.13
C ARG A 312 20.71 -26.97 23.11
N ILE A 313 20.51 -26.52 21.87
CA ILE A 313 21.53 -26.52 20.81
C ILE A 313 22.70 -25.59 21.18
N GLN A 314 22.42 -24.37 21.63
CA GLN A 314 23.46 -23.40 22.06
C GLN A 314 24.27 -23.91 23.26
N CYS A 315 23.64 -24.57 24.24
CA CYS A 315 24.33 -25.20 25.35
C CYS A 315 25.23 -26.35 24.90
N LEU A 316 24.76 -27.22 24.00
CA LEU A 316 25.57 -28.29 23.42
C LEU A 316 26.76 -27.74 22.61
N TYR A 317 26.55 -26.66 21.85
CA TYR A 317 27.58 -25.99 21.07
C TYR A 317 28.66 -25.35 21.97
N ARG A 318 28.27 -24.53 22.96
CA ARG A 318 29.20 -23.93 23.94
C ARG A 318 29.97 -25.01 24.72
N ALA A 319 29.32 -26.12 25.07
CA ALA A 319 29.99 -27.26 25.71
C ALA A 319 30.94 -28.03 24.77
N LYS A 320 30.78 -27.93 23.44
CA LYS A 320 31.72 -28.47 22.44
C LYS A 320 32.95 -27.56 22.29
N GLU A 321 32.73 -26.24 22.23
CA GLU A 321 33.82 -25.26 22.19
C GLU A 321 34.66 -25.25 23.46
N ALA A 322 34.05 -25.18 24.64
CA ALA A 322 34.77 -25.20 25.92
C ALA A 322 35.65 -26.45 26.09
N ARG A 323 35.23 -27.61 25.53
CA ARG A 323 36.05 -28.83 25.49
C ARG A 323 37.22 -28.74 24.51
N ARG A 324 37.05 -28.10 23.34
CA ARG A 324 38.15 -27.80 22.40
C ARG A 324 39.15 -26.82 23.02
N ASP A 325 38.69 -25.80 23.71
CA ASP A 325 39.56 -24.80 24.36
C ASP A 325 40.32 -25.39 25.55
N ALA A 326 39.67 -26.23 26.35
CA ALA A 326 40.36 -26.99 27.39
C ALA A 326 41.44 -27.93 26.82
N ALA A 327 41.23 -28.51 25.63
CA ALA A 327 42.26 -29.29 24.95
C ALA A 327 43.42 -28.41 24.47
N ARG A 328 43.15 -27.32 23.73
CA ARG A 328 44.18 -26.37 23.26
C ARG A 328 45.02 -25.79 24.39
N ARG A 329 44.42 -25.44 25.53
CA ARG A 329 45.15 -24.93 26.71
C ARG A 329 46.03 -26.00 27.38
N ARG A 330 45.62 -27.27 27.39
CA ARG A 330 46.46 -28.38 27.89
C ARG A 330 47.67 -28.61 26.98
N GLU A 331 47.47 -28.57 25.67
CA GLU A 331 48.51 -28.67 24.66
C GLU A 331 49.53 -27.52 24.79
N GLN A 332 49.08 -26.27 24.87
CA GLN A 332 49.93 -25.11 25.12
C GLN A 332 50.70 -25.22 26.45
N ALA A 333 50.05 -25.66 27.53
CA ALA A 333 50.71 -25.86 28.82
C ALA A 333 51.81 -26.93 28.76
N LEU A 334 51.59 -28.02 28.01
CA LEU A 334 52.62 -29.06 27.77
C LEU A 334 53.81 -28.51 26.97
N VAL A 335 53.56 -27.71 25.93
CA VAL A 335 54.62 -27.05 25.14
C VAL A 335 55.45 -26.08 25.99
N HIS A 336 54.80 -25.22 26.79
CA HIS A 336 55.50 -24.32 27.70
C HIS A 336 56.30 -25.07 28.77
N TRP A 337 55.73 -26.14 29.36
CA TRP A 337 56.43 -26.98 30.33
C TRP A 337 57.67 -27.65 29.73
N ALA A 338 57.56 -28.19 28.52
CA ALA A 338 58.68 -28.82 27.80
C ALA A 338 59.79 -27.79 27.51
N ALA A 339 59.44 -26.60 27.00
CA ALA A 339 60.38 -25.52 26.75
C ALA A 339 61.09 -25.06 28.03
N SER A 340 60.36 -24.86 29.14
CA SER A 340 60.95 -24.50 30.44
C SER A 340 61.89 -25.59 30.98
N LYS A 341 61.56 -26.88 30.78
CA LYS A 341 62.46 -28.00 31.14
C LYS A 341 63.73 -28.01 30.30
N MET A 342 63.64 -27.81 28.98
CA MET A 342 64.80 -27.70 28.10
C MET A 342 65.71 -26.53 28.49
N GLN A 343 65.13 -25.34 28.73
CA GLN A 343 65.88 -24.15 29.18
C GLN A 343 66.55 -24.37 30.55
N SER A 344 65.87 -25.02 31.50
CA SER A 344 66.45 -25.38 32.80
C SER A 344 67.65 -26.31 32.67
N VAL A 345 67.55 -27.35 31.83
CA VAL A 345 68.67 -28.26 31.53
C VAL A 345 69.84 -27.52 30.87
N PHE A 346 69.57 -26.62 29.92
CA PHE A 346 70.59 -25.82 29.24
C PHE A 346 71.34 -24.87 30.20
N ARG A 347 70.61 -24.06 30.98
CA ARG A 347 71.21 -23.18 32.01
C ARG A 347 72.03 -23.98 33.02
N GLY A 348 71.54 -25.16 33.41
CA GLY A 348 72.28 -26.08 34.29
C GLY A 348 73.57 -26.63 33.67
N ARG A 349 73.63 -26.83 32.34
CA ARG A 349 74.87 -27.19 31.63
C ARG A 349 75.87 -26.03 31.64
N GLN A 350 75.44 -24.82 31.25
CA GLN A 350 76.30 -23.63 31.26
C GLN A 350 76.87 -23.32 32.65
N ALA A 351 76.04 -23.36 33.70
CA ALA A 351 76.49 -23.11 35.06
C ALA A 351 77.55 -24.12 35.54
N ARG A 352 77.42 -25.41 35.16
CA ARG A 352 78.45 -26.42 35.45
C ARG A 352 79.74 -26.18 34.69
N GLN A 353 79.67 -25.75 33.43
CA GLN A 353 80.85 -25.42 32.62
C GLN A 353 81.60 -24.20 33.19
N TYR A 354 80.89 -23.12 33.53
CA TYR A 354 81.47 -21.94 34.18
C TYR A 354 82.08 -22.28 35.54
N ALA A 355 81.39 -23.10 36.35
CA ALA A 355 81.91 -23.56 37.63
C ALA A 355 83.17 -24.44 37.49
N ALA A 356 83.31 -25.20 36.40
CA ALA A 356 84.54 -25.96 36.12
C ALA A 356 85.72 -25.02 35.81
N VAL A 357 85.52 -24.01 34.94
CA VAL A 357 86.54 -22.98 34.65
C VAL A 357 86.93 -22.22 35.92
N GLN A 358 85.96 -21.80 36.73
CA GLN A 358 86.21 -21.10 38.00
C GLN A 358 86.80 -21.98 39.11
N ARG A 359 86.78 -23.31 38.98
CA ARG A 359 87.59 -24.22 39.81
C ARG A 359 89.00 -24.37 39.26
N MET A 360 89.17 -24.43 37.94
CA MET A 360 90.49 -24.52 37.29
C MET A 360 91.33 -23.26 37.55
N LEU A 361 90.74 -22.07 37.46
CA LEU A 361 91.40 -20.80 37.77
C LEU A 361 91.81 -20.73 39.25
N ARG A 362 90.89 -21.05 40.17
CA ARG A 362 91.22 -21.09 41.61
C ARG A 362 92.21 -22.18 41.97
N ARG A 363 92.22 -23.33 41.29
CA ARG A 363 93.29 -24.33 41.42
C ARG A 363 94.63 -23.72 41.00
N ARG A 364 94.74 -23.13 39.80
CA ARG A 364 95.98 -22.45 39.37
C ARG A 364 96.45 -21.36 40.34
N GLN A 365 95.54 -20.57 40.92
CA GLN A 365 95.87 -19.57 41.95
C GLN A 365 96.34 -20.23 43.26
N HIS A 366 95.70 -21.33 43.68
CA HIS A 366 96.08 -22.08 44.87
C HIS A 366 97.41 -22.79 44.65
N ASP A 367 97.58 -23.55 43.56
CA ASP A 367 98.83 -24.20 43.14
C ASP A 367 99.99 -23.20 43.08
N ALA A 368 99.76 -21.96 42.61
CA ALA A 368 100.75 -20.89 42.63
C ALA A 368 101.09 -20.43 44.07
N ALA A 369 100.09 -20.24 44.94
CA ALA A 369 100.32 -19.92 46.35
C ALA A 369 101.01 -21.05 47.12
N THR A 370 100.65 -22.31 46.88
CA THR A 370 101.29 -23.49 47.48
C THR A 370 102.74 -23.63 47.01
N ARG A 371 103.04 -23.33 45.73
CA ARG A 371 104.41 -23.27 45.21
C ARG A 371 105.24 -22.11 45.76
N ILE A 372 104.61 -21.05 46.28
CA ILE A 372 105.28 -19.99 47.03
C ILE A 372 105.53 -20.41 48.49
N GLN A 373 104.67 -21.25 49.07
CA GLN A 373 104.76 -21.67 50.49
C GLN A 373 105.56 -22.95 50.75
N VAL A 374 105.73 -23.84 49.77
CA VAL A 374 106.21 -25.22 50.02
C VAL A 374 107.41 -25.59 49.14
N GLY A 375 108.59 -25.66 49.76
CA GLY A 375 109.78 -26.33 49.24
C GLY A 375 109.66 -27.87 49.25
N PRO A 376 110.63 -28.61 48.69
CA PRO A 376 110.44 -30.01 48.29
C PRO A 376 110.44 -31.05 49.44
N SER A 377 109.60 -32.09 49.34
CA SER A 377 109.67 -33.37 50.09
C SER A 377 108.79 -34.51 49.49
N TYR A 378 109.42 -35.47 48.77
CA TYR A 378 109.16 -36.94 48.62
C TYR A 378 107.77 -37.64 48.30
N GLU A 379 107.86 -38.95 47.92
CA GLU A 379 106.85 -40.09 47.86
C GLU A 379 106.19 -40.59 46.51
N TYR A 380 105.56 -41.81 46.42
CA TYR A 380 105.53 -42.69 45.18
C TYR A 380 104.42 -43.84 44.96
N ASN A 381 103.98 -44.21 43.67
CA ASN A 381 103.64 -45.57 43.02
C ASN A 381 102.71 -45.76 41.66
N PRO A 382 101.73 -46.72 41.33
CA PRO A 382 101.53 -47.43 39.96
C PRO A 382 100.10 -47.75 39.23
N TYR A 383 100.05 -48.38 37.98
CA TYR A 383 99.06 -49.36 37.28
C TYR A 383 98.33 -49.15 35.82
N PRO A 384 97.94 -50.19 34.94
CA PRO A 384 97.48 -50.09 33.47
C PRO A 384 96.47 -51.13 32.70
N ILE A 385 96.05 -50.91 31.39
CA ILE A 385 95.88 -51.86 30.15
C ILE A 385 94.52 -52.37 29.37
N ARG A 386 94.52 -52.57 27.98
CA ARG A 386 93.69 -53.44 26.95
C ARG A 386 92.23 -53.03 26.35
N ILE A 387 91.48 -53.49 25.24
CA ILE A 387 91.44 -54.29 23.89
C ILE A 387 89.95 -54.20 23.17
N GLN A 388 89.35 -54.55 21.94
CA GLN A 388 89.49 -55.17 20.50
C GLN A 388 88.27 -54.95 19.42
N ASP A 389 88.32 -55.49 18.13
CA ASP A 389 87.28 -55.98 17.04
C ASP A 389 86.28 -55.09 16.15
N LEU A 390 85.49 -55.37 15.01
CA LEU A 390 85.28 -56.24 13.72
C LEU A 390 83.97 -55.80 12.87
N MET A 391 83.37 -56.20 11.66
CA MET A 391 83.61 -56.74 10.23
C MET A 391 82.29 -57.01 9.28
N ILE A 392 82.12 -56.69 7.91
CA ILE A 392 81.00 -57.05 6.86
C ILE A 392 81.22 -56.53 5.32
N GLN A 393 80.49 -56.60 4.10
CA GLN A 393 79.26 -57.20 3.34
C GLN A 393 79.15 -56.97 1.70
N PRO A 394 78.18 -57.55 0.84
CA PRO A 394 77.99 -57.49 -0.71
C PRO A 394 76.54 -57.14 -1.36
N SER A 395 75.97 -57.17 -2.66
CA SER A 395 76.17 -57.45 -4.18
C SER A 395 74.93 -57.08 -5.21
N PHE A 396 74.91 -57.22 -6.61
CA PHE A 396 73.79 -56.79 -7.63
C PHE A 396 73.70 -57.33 -9.17
N SER A 397 72.65 -57.09 -10.09
CA SER A 397 72.51 -57.47 -11.62
C SER A 397 71.26 -56.97 -12.56
N SER A 398 71.19 -57.11 -13.97
CA SER A 398 70.03 -56.75 -14.98
C SER A 398 70.09 -57.08 -16.58
N SER A 399 68.99 -57.06 -17.48
CA SER A 399 68.92 -57.07 -19.07
C SER A 399 67.50 -57.19 -19.89
N PRO A 400 67.24 -56.89 -21.26
CA PRO A 400 65.91 -57.04 -22.02
C PRO A 400 65.73 -57.73 -23.46
N SER A 401 64.46 -58.08 -23.80
CA SER A 401 63.74 -58.41 -25.10
C SER A 401 64.08 -59.59 -26.07
N PHE A 402 63.59 -60.81 -25.77
CA PHE A 402 63.14 -61.78 -26.81
C PHE A 402 61.98 -62.68 -26.33
N GLN A 403 60.74 -62.25 -26.56
CA GLN A 403 59.52 -63.09 -26.71
C GLN A 403 59.25 -64.12 -25.59
N ALA A 404 58.61 -63.78 -24.46
CA ALA A 404 57.15 -63.63 -24.33
C ALA A 404 56.24 -64.81 -24.79
N SER A 405 56.76 -65.84 -25.47
CA SER A 405 55.92 -66.75 -26.28
C SER A 405 55.88 -68.21 -25.83
N TYR A 406 56.98 -68.81 -25.34
CA TYR A 406 56.99 -70.25 -24.98
C TYR A 406 56.81 -70.55 -23.49
N ARG A 407 55.58 -70.25 -23.04
CA ARG A 407 54.71 -71.10 -22.20
C ARG A 407 55.39 -71.69 -20.95
N ALA A 408 55.03 -71.25 -19.74
CA ALA A 408 53.78 -71.61 -19.05
C ALA A 408 53.50 -73.14 -18.87
N HIS A 409 54.43 -74.00 -19.29
CA HIS A 409 54.25 -75.44 -19.47
C HIS A 409 55.59 -76.18 -19.36
N VAL A 410 55.66 -77.43 -18.91
CA VAL A 410 54.64 -78.27 -18.25
C VAL A 410 55.02 -78.55 -16.79
N ALA A 411 56.32 -78.68 -16.51
CA ALA A 411 56.90 -79.38 -15.36
C ALA A 411 56.83 -78.62 -14.01
N ARG A 412 55.68 -78.04 -13.68
CA ARG A 412 55.28 -77.69 -12.29
C ARG A 412 54.86 -78.96 -11.50
N THR A 413 55.53 -80.05 -11.83
CA THR A 413 55.20 -81.47 -11.68
C THR A 413 56.52 -82.20 -11.94
N LEU A 414 57.06 -83.05 -11.07
CA LEU A 414 56.39 -83.90 -10.08
C LEU A 414 57.18 -84.07 -8.75
N ALA A 415 58.51 -83.92 -8.79
CA ALA A 415 59.40 -84.77 -7.99
C ALA A 415 59.87 -84.18 -6.63
N GLU A 416 59.54 -82.93 -6.32
CA GLU A 416 59.87 -82.27 -5.04
C GLU A 416 59.31 -83.02 -3.81
N ARG A 417 58.34 -83.91 -4.02
CA ARG A 417 57.65 -84.69 -2.98
C ARG A 417 58.44 -85.88 -2.42
N LEU A 418 59.40 -86.47 -3.14
CA LEU A 418 59.90 -87.82 -2.79
C LEU A 418 61.05 -87.90 -1.77
N ARG A 419 61.86 -86.85 -1.56
CA ARG A 419 63.09 -86.98 -0.74
C ARG A 419 62.99 -86.54 0.73
N LYS A 420 61.99 -85.73 1.11
CA LYS A 420 61.79 -85.22 2.50
C LYS A 420 61.47 -86.30 3.54
N GLN A 421 61.22 -87.55 3.14
CA GLN A 421 60.83 -88.64 4.04
C GLN A 421 62.03 -89.32 4.76
N ARG A 422 63.27 -89.13 4.27
CA ARG A 422 64.43 -89.94 4.70
C ARG A 422 65.18 -89.42 5.95
N ASP A 423 64.89 -88.21 6.42
CA ASP A 423 65.64 -87.58 7.54
C ASP A 423 65.19 -87.99 8.95
N ARG A 424 63.99 -88.58 9.12
CA ARG A 424 63.39 -88.78 10.46
C ARG A 424 63.96 -89.96 11.26
N ASP A 425 64.27 -91.09 10.61
CA ASP A 425 64.55 -92.36 11.32
C ASP A 425 65.90 -92.39 12.07
N ARG A 426 66.74 -91.36 11.92
CA ARG A 426 68.08 -91.31 12.51
C ARG A 426 68.09 -90.84 13.98
N TYR A 427 67.08 -90.06 14.40
CA TYR A 427 67.04 -89.37 15.70
C TYR A 427 66.83 -90.33 16.90
N VAL A 428 66.01 -91.36 16.74
CA VAL A 428 65.45 -92.15 17.86
C VAL A 428 66.51 -92.95 18.65
N ARG A 429 67.57 -93.44 17.98
CA ARG A 429 68.47 -94.48 18.54
C ARG A 429 69.40 -94.03 19.67
N MET A 430 69.64 -92.73 19.88
CA MET A 430 70.71 -92.25 20.76
C MET A 430 70.33 -92.18 22.25
N VAL A 431 69.04 -92.08 22.58
CA VAL A 431 68.54 -91.70 23.93
C VAL A 431 68.78 -92.75 25.01
N ILE A 432 68.81 -94.05 24.65
CA ILE A 432 68.68 -95.18 25.59
C ILE A 432 69.84 -95.26 26.61
N ARG A 433 71.07 -94.88 26.24
CA ARG A 433 72.28 -95.13 27.06
C ARG A 433 72.29 -94.43 28.43
N VAL A 434 71.51 -93.35 28.61
CA VAL A 434 71.52 -92.50 29.81
C VAL A 434 71.00 -93.22 31.07
N GLN A 435 70.21 -94.29 30.91
CA GLN A 435 69.30 -94.76 31.96
C GLN A 435 69.91 -95.73 33.01
N ALA A 436 71.09 -96.32 32.78
CA ALA A 436 71.57 -97.47 33.57
C ALA A 436 72.30 -97.10 34.88
N ALA A 437 73.27 -96.19 34.82
CA ALA A 437 74.17 -95.89 35.96
C ALA A 437 73.45 -95.37 37.22
N TRP A 438 72.28 -94.76 37.01
CA TRP A 438 71.39 -94.18 38.02
C TRP A 438 70.99 -95.12 39.16
N ARG A 439 70.90 -96.43 38.92
CA ARG A 439 70.26 -97.37 39.87
C ARG A 439 71.06 -97.65 41.15
N ARG A 440 72.40 -97.65 41.11
CA ARG A 440 73.22 -98.37 42.12
C ARG A 440 73.50 -97.58 43.41
N LYS A 441 73.70 -96.27 43.33
CA LYS A 441 73.98 -95.39 44.51
C LYS A 441 72.83 -95.41 45.53
N LYS A 442 71.60 -95.48 45.00
CA LYS A 442 70.29 -95.40 45.64
C LYS A 442 70.07 -96.31 46.86
N ALA A 443 70.82 -97.40 47.00
CA ALA A 443 70.69 -98.33 48.13
C ALA A 443 71.39 -97.83 49.41
N ARG A 444 72.58 -97.22 49.29
CA ARG A 444 73.38 -96.79 50.45
C ARG A 444 72.71 -95.62 51.19
N ASP A 445 71.98 -94.81 50.45
CA ASP A 445 71.18 -93.68 50.95
C ASP A 445 70.03 -94.13 51.89
N VAL A 446 69.58 -95.39 51.81
CA VAL A 446 68.42 -95.91 52.58
C VAL A 446 68.76 -96.16 54.05
N PHE A 447 69.93 -96.71 54.37
CA PHE A 447 70.26 -97.07 55.76
C PHE A 447 70.45 -95.84 56.65
N ASN A 448 71.28 -94.89 56.20
CA ASN A 448 71.51 -93.64 56.95
C ASN A 448 70.22 -92.81 57.10
N SER A 449 69.32 -92.87 56.11
CA SER A 449 67.98 -92.29 56.21
C SER A 449 67.20 -92.85 57.41
N LYS A 450 67.20 -94.18 57.65
CA LYS A 450 66.50 -94.78 58.80
C LYS A 450 67.02 -94.29 60.16
N ARG A 451 68.33 -94.12 60.36
CA ARG A 451 68.87 -93.61 61.64
C ARG A 451 68.48 -92.14 61.87
N LEU A 452 68.64 -91.31 60.84
CA LEU A 452 68.24 -89.90 60.87
C LEU A 452 66.73 -89.74 61.12
N LEU A 453 65.90 -90.63 60.56
CA LEU A 453 64.45 -90.62 60.77
C LEU A 453 64.04 -90.81 62.24
N LYS A 454 64.74 -91.62 63.05
CA LYS A 454 64.39 -91.78 64.48
C LYS A 454 64.70 -90.51 65.28
N GLN A 455 65.91 -89.96 65.15
CA GLN A 455 66.27 -88.69 65.82
C GLN A 455 65.37 -87.54 65.35
N ALA A 456 65.05 -87.48 64.05
CA ALA A 456 64.09 -86.52 63.52
C ALA A 456 62.67 -86.73 64.07
N TRP A 457 62.25 -87.95 64.41
CA TRP A 457 60.92 -88.20 65.00
C TRP A 457 60.83 -87.67 66.44
N GLU A 458 61.84 -87.91 67.27
CA GLU A 458 61.89 -87.42 68.65
C GLU A 458 61.96 -85.89 68.69
N ALA A 459 62.80 -85.27 67.84
CA ALA A 459 62.84 -83.83 67.65
C ALA A 459 61.50 -83.27 67.14
N ARG A 460 60.86 -83.93 66.16
CA ARG A 460 59.51 -83.55 65.67
C ARG A 460 58.45 -83.62 66.76
N ARG A 461 58.51 -84.59 67.68
CA ARG A 461 57.57 -84.71 68.81
C ARG A 461 57.69 -83.52 69.78
N GLN A 462 58.91 -83.10 70.12
CA GLN A 462 59.13 -81.90 70.94
C GLN A 462 58.71 -80.61 70.19
N MET A 463 59.09 -80.48 68.92
CA MET A 463 58.68 -79.34 68.10
C MET A 463 57.16 -79.25 67.94
N ALA A 464 56.46 -80.38 67.77
CA ALA A 464 55.00 -80.42 67.67
C ALA A 464 54.33 -79.92 68.97
N ALA A 465 54.83 -80.32 70.15
CA ALA A 465 54.32 -79.80 71.42
C ALA A 465 54.51 -78.27 71.55
N ALA A 466 55.68 -77.75 71.18
CA ALA A 466 55.95 -76.30 71.17
C ALA A 466 55.09 -75.55 70.15
N VAL A 467 54.84 -76.14 68.97
CA VAL A 467 53.94 -75.60 67.94
C VAL A 467 52.49 -75.57 68.42
N LEU A 468 52.00 -76.62 69.07
CA LEU A 468 50.64 -76.66 69.65
C LEU A 468 50.46 -75.59 70.74
N GLN A 469 51.42 -75.45 71.66
CA GLN A 469 51.36 -74.39 72.69
C GLN A 469 51.41 -72.98 72.09
N ARG A 470 52.25 -72.74 71.07
CA ARG A 470 52.25 -71.47 70.32
C ARG A 470 50.93 -71.25 69.58
N ALA A 471 50.36 -72.27 68.95
CA ALA A 471 49.10 -72.20 68.24
C ALA A 471 47.93 -71.86 69.19
N PHE A 472 47.89 -72.45 70.39
CA PHE A 472 46.83 -72.17 71.37
C PHE A 472 46.92 -70.74 71.92
N ARG A 473 48.13 -70.25 72.24
CA ARG A 473 48.36 -68.86 72.64
C ARG A 473 48.01 -67.87 71.51
N ALA A 474 48.40 -68.19 70.27
CA ALA A 474 48.06 -67.39 69.10
C ALA A 474 46.55 -67.39 68.81
N TYR A 475 45.85 -68.52 69.01
CA TYR A 475 44.40 -68.61 68.87
C TYR A 475 43.68 -67.73 69.91
N GLY A 476 44.06 -67.82 71.19
CA GLY A 476 43.50 -66.96 72.25
C GLY A 476 43.73 -65.47 71.99
N TRP A 477 44.93 -65.08 71.54
CA TRP A 477 45.22 -63.69 71.16
C TRP A 477 44.44 -63.24 69.92
N ARG A 478 44.39 -64.06 68.87
CA ARG A 478 43.63 -63.76 67.64
C ARG A 478 42.14 -63.60 67.95
N ASN A 479 41.56 -64.43 68.82
CA ASN A 479 40.15 -64.32 69.18
C ASN A 479 39.86 -63.02 69.94
N ARG A 480 40.67 -62.69 70.96
CA ARG A 480 40.57 -61.41 71.70
C ARG A 480 40.75 -60.19 70.79
N ASN A 481 41.74 -60.21 69.90
CA ASN A 481 41.99 -59.12 68.96
C ASN A 481 40.91 -59.02 67.86
N SER A 482 40.34 -60.16 67.43
CA SER A 482 39.18 -60.18 66.54
C SER A 482 37.98 -59.49 67.19
N LEU A 483 37.62 -59.88 68.41
CA LEU A 483 36.53 -59.28 69.20
C LEU A 483 36.73 -57.78 69.41
N PHE A 484 37.95 -57.35 69.77
CA PHE A 484 38.30 -55.93 69.89
C PHE A 484 38.18 -55.19 68.55
N SER A 485 38.67 -55.78 67.45
CA SER A 485 38.57 -55.20 66.10
C SER A 485 37.12 -55.07 65.64
N THR A 486 36.27 -56.07 65.92
CA THR A 486 34.83 -56.00 65.60
C THR A 486 34.11 -54.95 66.44
N ALA A 487 34.40 -54.85 67.75
CA ALA A 487 33.82 -53.82 68.61
C ALA A 487 34.23 -52.40 68.16
N LEU A 488 35.50 -52.20 67.80
CA LEU A 488 36.01 -50.93 67.30
C LEU A 488 35.40 -50.56 65.93
N LYS A 489 35.15 -51.55 65.06
CA LYS A 489 34.44 -51.35 63.78
C LYS A 489 32.96 -50.99 64.01
N ALA A 490 32.27 -51.66 64.92
CA ALA A 490 30.89 -51.34 65.29
C ALA A 490 30.76 -49.90 65.80
N LYS A 491 31.59 -49.50 66.78
CA LYS A 491 31.59 -48.14 67.33
C LYS A 491 31.91 -47.06 66.28
N LYS A 492 32.78 -47.34 65.32
CA LYS A 492 33.03 -46.44 64.17
C LYS A 492 31.84 -46.37 63.20
N ALA A 493 31.13 -47.49 62.98
CA ALA A 493 29.93 -47.51 62.15
C ALA A 493 28.78 -46.72 62.79
N GLU A 494 28.58 -46.83 64.11
CA GLU A 494 27.64 -46.02 64.88
C GLU A 494 27.95 -44.51 64.77
N GLN A 495 29.22 -44.13 64.98
CA GLN A 495 29.67 -42.74 64.82
C GLN A 495 29.42 -42.21 63.40
N GLN A 496 29.72 -43.01 62.37
CA GLN A 496 29.44 -42.63 60.98
C GLN A 496 27.94 -42.55 60.68
N ALA A 497 27.12 -43.44 61.24
CA ALA A 497 25.66 -43.40 61.10
C ALA A 497 25.06 -42.14 61.77
N ALA A 498 25.53 -41.78 62.96
CA ALA A 498 25.16 -40.55 63.64
C ALA A 498 25.57 -39.30 62.85
N ALA A 499 26.81 -39.26 62.33
CA ALA A 499 27.28 -38.17 61.47
C ALA A 499 26.46 -38.05 60.18
N ASN A 500 26.14 -39.17 59.53
CA ASN A 500 25.28 -39.20 58.34
C ASN A 500 23.86 -38.68 58.65
N LYS A 501 23.28 -39.06 59.81
CA LYS A 501 21.96 -38.57 60.27
C LYS A 501 21.96 -37.07 60.54
N LEU A 502 23.05 -36.52 61.09
CA LEU A 502 23.25 -35.07 61.23
C LEU A 502 23.34 -34.36 59.87
N GLN A 503 24.09 -34.93 58.91
CA GLN A 503 24.21 -34.38 57.56
C GLN A 503 22.88 -34.40 56.79
N THR A 504 22.05 -35.45 56.91
CA THR A 504 20.73 -35.48 56.24
C THR A 504 19.76 -34.46 56.85
N LEU A 505 19.76 -34.30 58.18
CA LEU A 505 18.98 -33.25 58.86
C LEU A 505 19.42 -31.83 58.42
N TYR A 506 20.73 -31.57 58.34
CA TYR A 506 21.24 -30.28 57.87
C TYR A 506 20.88 -30.00 56.41
N ARG A 507 21.12 -30.97 55.49
CA ARG A 507 20.74 -30.86 54.07
C ARG A 507 19.23 -30.64 53.91
N GLY A 508 18.41 -31.35 54.69
CA GLY A 508 16.96 -31.15 54.72
C GLY A 508 16.54 -29.79 55.27
N ARG A 509 17.27 -29.20 56.22
CA ARG A 509 17.02 -27.82 56.70
C ARG A 509 17.40 -26.78 55.64
N ALA A 510 18.57 -26.93 55.00
CA ALA A 510 19.03 -26.05 53.92
C ALA A 510 18.06 -26.04 52.73
N ALA A 511 17.67 -27.23 52.24
CA ALA A 511 16.72 -27.35 51.12
C ALA A 511 15.33 -26.75 51.43
N ARG A 512 14.86 -26.85 52.69
CA ARG A 512 13.62 -26.19 53.13
C ARG A 512 13.74 -24.66 53.16
N LEU A 513 14.89 -24.13 53.60
CA LEU A 513 15.16 -22.69 53.60
C LEU A 513 15.24 -22.13 52.16
N GLU A 514 15.94 -22.84 51.27
CA GLU A 514 16.05 -22.49 49.85
C GLU A 514 14.68 -22.55 49.15
N ALA A 515 13.86 -23.57 49.43
CA ALA A 515 12.49 -23.67 48.93
C ALA A 515 11.59 -22.53 49.45
N GLN A 516 11.77 -22.09 50.71
CA GLN A 516 11.06 -20.94 51.28
C GLN A 516 11.46 -19.63 50.59
N GLN A 517 12.76 -19.39 50.38
CA GLN A 517 13.27 -18.23 49.63
C GLN A 517 12.74 -18.23 48.18
N LYS A 518 12.78 -19.37 47.49
CA LYS A 518 12.22 -19.52 46.13
C LYS A 518 10.72 -19.23 46.09
N ARG A 519 9.94 -19.69 47.08
CA ARG A 519 8.51 -19.38 47.21
C ARG A 519 8.25 -17.88 47.46
N GLN A 520 9.07 -17.22 48.28
CA GLN A 520 8.97 -15.77 48.52
C GLN A 520 9.32 -14.95 47.27
N ALA A 521 10.40 -15.30 46.57
CA ALA A 521 10.79 -14.67 45.32
C ALA A 521 9.71 -14.83 44.23
N LEU A 522 9.09 -16.00 44.13
CA LEU A 522 8.01 -16.27 43.18
C LEU A 522 6.76 -15.44 43.50
N LYS A 523 6.32 -15.36 44.76
CA LYS A 523 5.23 -14.45 45.18
C LYS A 523 5.52 -12.97 44.88
N LEU A 524 6.78 -12.54 45.02
CA LEU A 524 7.19 -11.17 44.69
C LEU A 524 7.21 -10.91 43.18
N PHE A 525 7.55 -11.92 42.38
CA PHE A 525 7.44 -11.87 40.92
C PHE A 525 5.98 -11.84 40.44
N GLU A 526 5.09 -12.63 41.06
CA GLU A 526 3.65 -12.61 40.79
C GLU A 526 3.05 -11.23 41.05
N ARG A 527 3.31 -10.63 42.23
CA ARG A 527 2.88 -9.25 42.54
C ARG A 527 3.40 -8.22 41.54
N LYS A 528 4.64 -8.35 41.06
CA LYS A 528 5.20 -7.49 40.00
C LYS A 528 4.49 -7.69 38.65
N LYS A 529 4.13 -8.93 38.31
CA LYS A 529 3.36 -9.28 37.10
C LYS A 529 1.93 -8.74 37.16
N GLU A 530 1.26 -8.84 38.31
CA GLU A 530 -0.07 -8.26 38.56
C GLU A 530 -0.04 -6.73 38.44
N HIS A 531 0.93 -6.07 39.08
CA HIS A 531 1.10 -4.63 38.98
C HIS A 531 1.38 -4.17 37.53
N ALA A 532 2.26 -4.87 36.81
CA ALA A 532 2.51 -4.61 35.39
C ALA A 532 1.24 -4.81 34.53
N ALA A 533 0.43 -5.84 34.82
CA ALA A 533 -0.83 -6.08 34.14
C ALA A 533 -1.85 -4.95 34.40
N MET A 534 -1.99 -4.47 35.65
CA MET A 534 -2.83 -3.31 35.97
C MET A 534 -2.38 -2.03 35.26
N CYS A 535 -1.07 -1.77 35.20
CA CYS A 535 -0.51 -0.63 34.47
C CYS A 535 -0.76 -0.74 32.95
N LEU A 536 -0.59 -1.93 32.36
CA LEU A 536 -0.93 -2.17 30.95
C LEU A 536 -2.42 -2.01 30.69
N GLN A 537 -3.30 -2.53 31.55
CA GLN A 537 -4.75 -2.35 31.44
C GLN A 537 -5.14 -0.85 31.50
N ARG A 538 -4.53 -0.07 32.41
CA ARG A 538 -4.73 1.39 32.50
C ARG A 538 -4.31 2.10 31.21
N VAL A 539 -3.16 1.74 30.63
CA VAL A 539 -2.69 2.30 29.33
C VAL A 539 -3.60 1.88 28.16
N ILE A 540 -4.05 0.62 28.13
CA ILE A 540 -4.96 0.11 27.09
C ILE A 540 -6.32 0.82 27.17
N ARG A 541 -6.86 0.99 28.38
CA ARG A 541 -8.11 1.73 28.63
C ARG A 541 -8.00 3.18 28.13
N ARG A 542 -6.96 3.92 28.56
CA ARG A 542 -6.70 5.29 28.11
C ARG A 542 -6.50 5.38 26.59
N ARG A 543 -5.80 4.42 25.96
CA ARG A 543 -5.67 4.35 24.49
C ARG A 543 -7.00 4.05 23.78
N ARG A 544 -7.89 3.26 24.37
CA ARG A 544 -9.25 3.00 23.84
C ARG A 544 -10.13 4.24 23.94
N GLU A 545 -10.10 4.92 25.09
CA GLU A 545 -10.82 6.17 25.35
C GLU A 545 -10.34 7.28 24.40
N ASN A 546 -9.02 7.48 24.25
CA ASN A 546 -8.46 8.44 23.29
C ASN A 546 -8.86 8.12 21.83
N ARG A 547 -8.87 6.83 21.42
CA ARG A 547 -9.31 6.43 20.07
C ARG A 547 -10.81 6.67 19.84
N LEU A 548 -11.64 6.49 20.86
CA LEU A 548 -13.07 6.82 20.79
C LEU A 548 -13.30 8.33 20.73
N HIS A 549 -12.52 9.12 21.47
CA HIS A 549 -12.57 10.58 21.41
C HIS A 549 -12.13 11.10 20.04
N GLN A 550 -11.01 10.61 19.50
CA GLN A 550 -10.53 11.00 18.17
C GLN A 550 -11.56 10.69 17.09
N ARG A 551 -12.20 9.50 17.11
CA ARG A 551 -13.27 9.18 16.15
C ARG A 551 -14.42 10.17 16.18
N ARG A 552 -14.87 10.62 17.35
CA ARG A 552 -15.91 11.66 17.44
C ARG A 552 -15.45 12.99 16.85
N LEU A 553 -14.19 13.38 17.05
CA LEU A 553 -13.62 14.58 16.43
C LEU A 553 -13.50 14.45 14.90
N ASP A 554 -13.13 13.27 14.40
CA ASP A 554 -13.06 12.96 12.97
C ASP A 554 -14.45 12.93 12.32
N GLU A 555 -15.44 12.37 13.01
CA GLU A 555 -16.87 12.35 12.64
C GLU A 555 -17.47 13.76 12.61
N ASP A 556 -17.22 14.57 13.64
CA ASP A 556 -17.55 16.00 13.70
C ASP A 556 -16.92 16.80 12.56
N ALA A 557 -15.63 16.57 12.29
CA ALA A 557 -14.91 17.24 11.21
C ALA A 557 -15.46 16.82 9.83
N ALA A 558 -15.80 15.55 9.64
CA ALA A 558 -16.46 15.05 8.44
C ALA A 558 -17.86 15.69 8.27
N ALA A 559 -18.65 15.80 9.34
CA ALA A 559 -19.96 16.45 9.33
C ALA A 559 -19.86 17.94 8.98
N ARG A 560 -18.92 18.69 9.58
CA ARG A 560 -18.63 20.10 9.26
C ARG A 560 -18.13 20.26 7.80
N SER A 561 -17.33 19.31 7.30
CA SER A 561 -16.89 19.26 5.90
C SER A 561 -18.06 19.01 4.93
N ALA A 562 -18.98 18.11 5.29
CA ALA A 562 -20.20 17.85 4.50
C ALA A 562 -21.12 19.08 4.48
N ALA A 563 -21.38 19.70 5.63
CA ALA A 563 -22.19 20.91 5.75
C ALA A 563 -21.62 22.07 4.91
N THR A 564 -20.31 22.33 4.98
CA THR A 564 -19.67 23.38 4.17
C THR A 564 -19.65 23.05 2.67
N LYS A 565 -19.53 21.78 2.26
CA LYS A 565 -19.71 21.35 0.86
C LYS A 565 -21.14 21.60 0.37
N ILE A 566 -22.15 21.27 1.18
CA ILE A 566 -23.58 21.53 0.87
C ILE A 566 -23.82 23.03 0.75
N GLN A 567 -23.38 23.83 1.71
CA GLN A 567 -23.50 25.30 1.68
C GLN A 567 -22.81 25.93 0.46
N ARG A 568 -21.58 25.49 0.10
CA ARG A 568 -20.90 25.96 -1.13
C ARG A 568 -21.69 25.60 -2.40
N ARG A 569 -22.30 24.42 -2.45
CA ARG A 569 -23.12 23.97 -3.60
C ARG A 569 -24.45 24.74 -3.67
N PHE A 570 -25.04 25.08 -2.53
CA PHE A 570 -26.24 25.92 -2.45
C PHE A 570 -25.96 27.37 -2.90
N ARG A 571 -24.89 27.99 -2.38
CA ARG A 571 -24.46 29.34 -2.81
C ARG A 571 -24.24 29.39 -4.32
N ARG A 572 -23.41 28.48 -4.88
CA ARG A 572 -23.22 28.38 -6.35
C ARG A 572 -24.51 28.21 -7.16
N ARG A 573 -25.56 27.60 -6.58
CA ARG A 573 -26.88 27.48 -7.24
C ARG A 573 -27.66 28.80 -7.18
N GLN A 574 -27.60 29.53 -6.08
CA GLN A 574 -28.13 30.90 -5.98
C GLN A 574 -27.38 31.85 -6.91
N ASP A 575 -26.05 31.80 -6.96
CA ASP A 575 -25.20 32.63 -7.83
C ASP A 575 -25.53 32.38 -9.33
N MET A 576 -25.77 31.11 -9.71
CA MET A 576 -26.23 30.76 -11.06
C MET A 576 -27.64 31.27 -11.36
N LEU A 577 -28.57 31.22 -10.39
CA LEU A 577 -29.94 31.71 -10.57
C LEU A 577 -29.99 33.24 -10.68
N SER A 578 -29.22 33.96 -9.86
CA SER A 578 -29.12 35.43 -9.96
C SER A 578 -28.44 35.88 -11.25
N TYR A 579 -27.42 35.15 -11.73
CA TYR A 579 -26.83 35.38 -13.05
C TYR A 579 -27.84 35.13 -14.19
N GLN A 580 -28.62 34.04 -14.12
CA GLN A 580 -29.66 33.75 -15.11
C GLN A 580 -30.76 34.83 -15.13
N LEU A 581 -31.23 35.29 -13.96
CA LEU A 581 -32.17 36.39 -13.84
C LEU A 581 -31.59 37.70 -14.40
N MET A 582 -30.31 38.02 -14.11
CA MET A 582 -29.62 39.16 -14.73
C MET A 582 -29.53 39.04 -16.26
N LYS A 583 -29.29 37.84 -16.79
CA LYS A 583 -29.21 37.60 -18.25
C LYS A 583 -30.58 37.82 -18.90
N ILE A 584 -31.65 37.29 -18.31
CA ILE A 584 -33.04 37.50 -18.76
C ILE A 584 -33.39 39.00 -18.69
N GLY A 585 -33.01 39.70 -17.62
CA GLY A 585 -33.21 41.15 -17.47
C GLY A 585 -32.51 41.96 -18.58
N ARG A 586 -31.24 41.63 -18.91
CA ARG A 586 -30.50 42.28 -20.00
C ARG A 586 -31.08 41.96 -21.38
N GLU A 587 -31.52 40.72 -21.61
CA GLU A 587 -32.20 40.35 -22.87
C GLU A 587 -33.54 41.06 -23.02
N PHE A 588 -34.29 41.23 -21.92
CA PHE A 588 -35.52 42.02 -21.92
C PHE A 588 -35.23 43.49 -22.21
N GLN A 589 -34.25 44.09 -21.54
CA GLN A 589 -33.78 45.46 -21.80
C GLN A 589 -33.36 45.66 -23.26
N LEU A 590 -32.56 44.75 -23.83
CA LEU A 590 -32.17 44.81 -25.25
C LEU A 590 -33.37 44.74 -26.19
N ARG A 591 -34.39 43.94 -25.88
CA ARG A 591 -35.63 43.84 -26.67
C ARG A 591 -36.48 45.11 -26.55
N THR A 592 -36.62 45.70 -25.37
CA THR A 592 -37.34 46.99 -25.21
C THR A 592 -36.58 48.13 -25.89
N ASP A 593 -35.25 48.16 -25.80
CA ASP A 593 -34.42 49.16 -26.48
C ASP A 593 -34.53 49.05 -28.01
N ALA A 594 -34.51 47.82 -28.55
CA ALA A 594 -34.75 47.57 -29.97
C ALA A 594 -36.17 47.98 -30.40
N ALA A 595 -37.20 47.69 -29.59
CA ALA A 595 -38.57 48.12 -29.85
C ALA A 595 -38.73 49.65 -29.82
N LEU A 596 -38.11 50.35 -28.87
CA LEU A 596 -38.09 51.81 -28.80
C LEU A 596 -37.35 52.42 -30.00
N ARG A 597 -36.22 51.84 -30.43
CA ARG A 597 -35.49 52.25 -31.64
C ARG A 597 -36.35 52.07 -32.90
N LEU A 598 -37.08 50.95 -33.01
CA LEU A 598 -38.04 50.69 -34.10
C LEU A 598 -39.21 51.69 -34.09
N GLN A 599 -39.82 51.96 -32.93
CA GLN A 599 -40.86 52.98 -32.80
C GLN A 599 -40.34 54.38 -33.16
N ALA A 600 -39.13 54.74 -32.74
CA ALA A 600 -38.50 56.01 -33.09
C ALA A 600 -38.13 56.10 -34.58
N ALA A 601 -37.76 54.98 -35.22
CA ALA A 601 -37.55 54.91 -36.67
C ALA A 601 -38.87 55.01 -37.44
N TRP A 602 -39.94 54.38 -36.97
CA TRP A 602 -41.28 54.47 -37.54
C TRP A 602 -41.86 55.89 -37.41
N ARG A 603 -41.73 56.54 -36.25
CA ARG A 603 -42.09 57.96 -36.06
C ARG A 603 -41.30 58.88 -37.01
N ARG A 604 -40.01 58.63 -37.21
CA ARG A 604 -39.19 59.35 -38.23
C ARG A 604 -39.67 59.08 -39.66
N LYS A 605 -40.04 57.84 -40.00
CA LYS A 605 -40.61 57.49 -41.31
C LYS A 605 -41.96 58.18 -41.54
N GLN A 606 -42.84 58.20 -40.54
CA GLN A 606 -44.10 58.98 -40.57
C GLN A 606 -43.84 60.47 -40.78
N GLY A 607 -42.89 61.07 -40.04
CA GLY A 607 -42.49 62.46 -40.25
C GLY A 607 -41.90 62.74 -41.65
N HIS A 608 -41.17 61.78 -42.24
CA HIS A 608 -40.72 61.84 -43.63
C HIS A 608 -41.86 61.72 -44.63
N MET A 609 -42.82 60.82 -44.41
CA MET A 609 -44.01 60.66 -45.25
C MET A 609 -44.89 61.90 -45.20
N ALA A 610 -45.08 62.50 -44.02
CA ALA A 610 -45.77 63.78 -43.87
C ALA A 610 -45.04 64.90 -44.62
N LYS A 611 -43.72 65.06 -44.46
CA LYS A 611 -42.92 66.03 -45.23
C LYS A 611 -42.97 65.79 -46.75
N HIS A 612 -42.99 64.53 -47.19
CA HIS A 612 -43.12 64.16 -48.59
C HIS A 612 -44.51 64.52 -49.14
N MET A 613 -45.57 64.18 -48.42
CA MET A 613 -46.95 64.50 -48.80
C MET A 613 -47.20 66.01 -48.85
N LEU A 614 -46.63 66.77 -47.91
CA LEU A 614 -46.66 68.24 -47.91
C LEU A 614 -45.86 68.84 -49.08
N ARG A 615 -44.80 68.16 -49.56
CA ARG A 615 -44.08 68.52 -50.78
C ARG A 615 -44.92 68.23 -52.02
N VAL A 616 -45.47 67.02 -52.15
CA VAL A 616 -46.39 66.65 -53.25
C VAL A 616 -47.59 67.59 -53.34
N LEU A 617 -48.20 67.99 -52.21
CA LEU A 617 -49.29 68.97 -52.19
C LEU A 617 -48.84 70.38 -52.62
N LYS A 618 -47.60 70.79 -52.33
CA LYS A 618 -47.02 72.02 -52.87
C LYS A 618 -46.76 71.92 -54.37
N ASP A 619 -46.24 70.79 -54.84
CA ASP A 619 -45.94 70.55 -56.26
C ASP A 619 -47.25 70.47 -57.07
N GLU A 620 -48.32 69.90 -56.50
CA GLU A 620 -49.66 69.90 -57.08
C GLU A 620 -50.27 71.32 -57.12
N GLN A 621 -50.13 72.12 -56.05
CA GLN A 621 -50.48 73.55 -56.09
C GLN A 621 -49.65 74.30 -57.14
N TYR A 622 -48.38 73.96 -57.32
CA TYR A 622 -47.51 74.57 -58.32
C TYR A 622 -47.96 74.19 -59.74
N GLN A 623 -48.32 72.93 -60.00
CA GLN A 623 -48.93 72.52 -61.27
C GLN A 623 -50.30 73.16 -61.50
N ARG A 624 -51.16 73.26 -60.49
CA ARG A 624 -52.45 73.99 -60.60
C ARG A 624 -52.23 75.46 -60.99
N ARG A 625 -51.21 76.12 -60.40
CA ARG A 625 -50.80 77.50 -60.77
C ARG A 625 -50.19 77.59 -62.17
N ALA A 626 -49.31 76.67 -62.54
CA ALA A 626 -48.72 76.61 -63.87
C ALA A 626 -49.78 76.40 -64.96
N ASN A 627 -50.68 75.43 -64.77
CA ASN A 627 -51.79 75.15 -65.68
C ASN A 627 -52.77 76.34 -65.78
N ALA A 628 -53.00 77.08 -64.69
CA ALA A 628 -53.75 78.33 -64.74
C ALA A 628 -53.02 79.42 -65.56
N ALA A 629 -51.71 79.57 -65.38
CA ALA A 629 -50.89 80.49 -66.17
C ALA A 629 -50.88 80.12 -67.66
N THR A 630 -50.74 78.84 -68.01
CA THR A 630 -50.83 78.35 -69.40
C THR A 630 -52.19 78.64 -70.02
N LYS A 631 -53.29 78.40 -69.29
CA LYS A 631 -54.66 78.78 -69.72
C LYS A 631 -54.82 80.29 -69.90
N LEU A 632 -54.12 81.11 -69.12
CA LEU A 632 -54.14 82.57 -69.25
C LEU A 632 -53.30 83.03 -70.45
N GLN A 633 -52.15 82.41 -70.70
CA GLN A 633 -51.29 82.65 -71.86
C GLN A 633 -51.96 82.24 -73.20
N THR A 634 -52.65 81.10 -73.28
CA THR A 634 -53.39 80.72 -74.50
C THR A 634 -54.55 81.67 -74.77
N ARG A 635 -55.28 82.09 -73.72
CA ARG A 635 -56.36 83.09 -73.83
C ARG A 635 -55.83 84.47 -74.24
N TRP A 636 -54.62 84.84 -73.80
CA TRP A 636 -53.92 86.07 -74.21
C TRP A 636 -53.41 86.02 -75.66
N ARG A 637 -52.77 84.92 -76.08
CA ARG A 637 -52.39 84.67 -77.49
C ARG A 637 -53.62 84.73 -78.41
N GLY A 638 -54.73 84.12 -77.99
CA GLY A 638 -56.02 84.21 -78.69
C GLY A 638 -56.67 85.60 -78.63
N ARG A 639 -56.24 86.52 -77.76
CA ARG A 639 -56.65 87.94 -77.79
C ARG A 639 -55.77 88.74 -78.75
N LEU A 640 -54.45 88.52 -78.72
CA LEU A 640 -53.49 89.13 -79.65
C LEU A 640 -53.79 88.78 -81.12
N GLY A 641 -54.04 87.50 -81.42
CA GLY A 641 -54.40 87.07 -82.78
C GLY A 641 -55.67 87.73 -83.32
N ARG A 642 -56.69 87.92 -82.47
CA ARG A 642 -57.92 88.65 -82.83
C ARG A 642 -57.69 90.17 -82.98
N ALA A 643 -56.80 90.76 -82.18
CA ALA A 643 -56.42 92.17 -82.33
C ALA A 643 -55.65 92.41 -83.66
N ALA A 644 -54.71 91.52 -84.00
CA ALA A 644 -53.98 91.59 -85.27
C ALA A 644 -54.92 91.39 -86.48
N ALA A 645 -55.87 90.45 -86.41
CA ALA A 645 -56.89 90.28 -87.45
C ALA A 645 -57.77 91.53 -87.61
N ALA A 646 -58.20 92.15 -86.52
CA ALA A 646 -58.98 93.39 -86.56
C ALA A 646 -58.19 94.57 -87.16
N GLN A 647 -56.89 94.69 -86.84
CA GLN A 647 -56.01 95.70 -87.45
C GLN A 647 -55.83 95.46 -88.96
N ALA A 648 -55.63 94.22 -89.40
CA ALA A 648 -55.56 93.89 -90.82
C ALA A 648 -56.88 94.22 -91.56
N GLN A 649 -58.03 93.94 -90.94
CA GLN A 649 -59.35 94.27 -91.47
C GLN A 649 -59.58 95.79 -91.56
N GLN A 650 -59.17 96.55 -90.55
CA GLN A 650 -59.22 98.03 -90.58
C GLN A 650 -58.28 98.62 -91.64
N ALA A 651 -57.09 98.06 -91.83
CA ALA A 651 -56.16 98.50 -92.88
C ALA A 651 -56.71 98.23 -94.30
N ALA A 652 -57.43 97.11 -94.50
CA ALA A 652 -58.12 96.83 -95.76
C ALA A 652 -59.25 97.83 -96.03
N ILE A 653 -60.08 98.13 -95.02
CA ILE A 653 -61.15 99.14 -95.12
C ILE A 653 -60.57 100.53 -95.43
N GLN A 654 -59.44 100.91 -94.79
CA GLN A 654 -58.78 102.20 -95.04
C GLN A 654 -58.30 102.35 -96.49
N ARG A 655 -57.82 101.28 -97.14
CA ARG A 655 -57.44 101.33 -98.58
C ARG A 655 -58.64 101.63 -99.47
N LEU A 656 -59.78 100.96 -99.24
CA LEU A 656 -61.05 101.20 -99.94
C LEU A 656 -61.57 102.64 -99.75
N VAL A 657 -61.47 103.16 -98.51
CA VAL A 657 -61.82 104.56 -98.20
C VAL A 657 -60.85 105.56 -98.86
N LEU A 658 -59.58 105.21 -99.04
CA LEU A 658 -58.59 106.10 -99.67
C LEU A 658 -58.74 106.14 -101.19
N GLN A 659 -59.07 105.01 -101.83
CA GLN A 659 -59.40 104.94 -103.26
C GLN A 659 -60.65 105.79 -103.59
N THR A 660 -61.76 105.57 -102.87
CA THR A 660 -62.99 106.36 -103.05
C THR A 660 -62.82 107.85 -102.71
N LYS A 661 -61.91 108.20 -101.80
CA LYS A 661 -61.53 109.61 -101.58
C LYS A 661 -60.76 110.22 -102.76
N LEU A 662 -59.95 109.45 -103.47
CA LEU A 662 -59.15 109.93 -104.60
C LEU A 662 -60.05 110.18 -105.83
N GLU A 663 -61.02 109.30 -106.06
CA GLU A 663 -62.11 109.47 -107.04
C GLU A 663 -62.94 110.74 -106.74
N ASN A 664 -63.36 110.93 -105.48
CA ASN A 664 -64.06 112.14 -105.04
C ASN A 664 -63.18 113.41 -105.08
N HIS A 665 -61.85 113.28 -104.92
CA HIS A 665 -60.95 114.43 -104.99
C HIS A 665 -60.81 114.94 -106.42
N LEU A 666 -60.69 114.05 -107.41
CA LEU A 666 -60.75 114.41 -108.84
C LEU A 666 -62.05 115.17 -109.16
N ALA A 667 -63.20 114.68 -108.69
CA ALA A 667 -64.48 115.36 -108.86
C ALA A 667 -64.53 116.75 -108.18
N THR A 668 -63.89 116.92 -107.01
CA THR A 668 -63.86 118.23 -106.32
C THR A 668 -62.82 119.21 -106.85
N VAL A 669 -61.71 118.77 -107.46
CA VAL A 669 -60.77 119.67 -108.15
C VAL A 669 -61.47 120.35 -109.34
N ILE A 670 -62.24 119.57 -110.12
CA ILE A 670 -63.07 120.08 -111.22
C ILE A 670 -64.09 121.13 -110.72
N GLN A 671 -64.68 120.95 -109.54
CA GLN A 671 -65.62 121.90 -108.95
C GLN A 671 -64.96 123.10 -108.24
N ALA A 672 -63.75 122.94 -107.70
CA ALA A 672 -63.09 123.97 -106.89
C ALA A 672 -62.59 125.15 -107.73
N GLY A 673 -62.10 124.90 -108.95
CA GLY A 673 -61.74 125.94 -109.90
C GLY A 673 -62.90 126.91 -110.18
N TRP A 674 -64.13 126.38 -110.26
CA TRP A 674 -65.36 127.15 -110.46
C TRP A 674 -65.79 127.96 -109.22
N ARG A 675 -65.36 127.59 -108.01
CA ARG A 675 -65.73 128.27 -106.75
C ARG A 675 -64.71 129.30 -106.27
N GLY A 676 -63.41 129.10 -106.54
CA GLY A 676 -62.32 129.97 -106.07
C GLY A 676 -62.43 131.44 -106.51
N GLN A 677 -63.21 131.71 -107.56
CA GLN A 677 -63.47 133.04 -108.11
C GLN A 677 -64.40 133.89 -107.23
N LYS A 678 -65.17 133.31 -106.29
CA LYS A 678 -66.35 133.94 -105.66
C LYS A 678 -66.21 134.34 -104.18
N GLY A 679 -65.11 133.99 -103.50
CA GLY A 679 -65.05 133.99 -102.02
C GLY A 679 -64.29 135.11 -101.31
N ARG A 680 -63.45 135.90 -101.98
CA ARG A 680 -62.44 136.81 -101.36
C ARG A 680 -62.99 138.13 -100.79
N GLN A 681 -64.22 138.14 -100.28
CA GLN A 681 -65.05 139.36 -100.17
C GLN A 681 -65.55 139.70 -98.73
N ARG A 682 -65.14 138.99 -97.66
CA ARG A 682 -65.94 138.92 -96.39
C ARG A 682 -65.23 138.91 -94.99
N TYR A 683 -63.94 139.23 -94.82
CA TYR A 683 -63.13 138.76 -93.64
C TYR A 683 -62.74 139.77 -92.50
N ARG A 684 -63.12 141.05 -92.51
CA ARG A 684 -62.35 142.10 -91.80
C ARG A 684 -62.90 142.52 -90.39
N GLU A 685 -62.94 141.61 -89.38
CA GLU A 685 -63.64 141.78 -88.05
C GLU A 685 -62.76 141.84 -86.73
N ALA A 686 -63.33 141.64 -85.49
CA ALA A 686 -62.83 142.15 -84.15
C ALA A 686 -62.78 141.17 -82.91
N VAL A 687 -62.34 141.62 -81.68
CA VAL A 687 -61.55 140.75 -80.72
C VAL A 687 -61.55 140.91 -79.14
N HIS A 688 -62.30 141.77 -78.42
CA HIS A 688 -61.68 142.58 -77.30
C HIS A 688 -61.54 142.19 -75.75
N ALA A 689 -62.45 141.51 -75.02
CA ALA A 689 -62.68 141.73 -73.53
C ALA A 689 -61.84 140.97 -72.43
N ARG A 690 -61.78 141.45 -71.14
CA ARG A 690 -60.94 140.91 -69.98
C ARG A 690 -61.11 141.56 -68.52
N LYS A 691 -60.85 140.83 -67.36
CA LYS A 691 -60.45 141.19 -65.89
C LYS A 691 -61.44 141.57 -64.68
N ARG A 692 -61.16 141.20 -63.36
CA ARG A 692 -61.61 141.80 -61.99
C ARG A 692 -61.04 141.16 -60.63
N ARG A 693 -61.51 141.45 -59.34
CA ARG A 693 -60.86 141.22 -57.96
C ARG A 693 -61.78 140.96 -56.67
N TRP A 694 -61.24 140.75 -55.42
CA TRP A 694 -61.83 140.18 -54.10
C TRP A 694 -61.15 140.59 -52.71
N LYS A 695 -61.70 140.36 -51.44
CA LYS A 695 -61.08 140.07 -50.04
C LYS A 695 -61.98 140.16 -48.70
N GLU A 696 -61.55 139.59 -47.52
CA GLU A 696 -61.80 139.81 -46.01
C GLU A 696 -63.21 139.65 -45.27
N VAL A 697 -63.52 139.55 -43.90
CA VAL A 697 -62.93 139.46 -42.48
C VAL A 697 -63.77 138.45 -41.54
N PRO A 698 -64.19 138.50 -40.19
CA PRO A 698 -64.02 139.28 -38.87
C PRO A 698 -63.87 138.44 -37.49
N ASN A 699 -64.16 138.95 -36.23
CA ASN A 699 -64.17 138.24 -34.87
C ASN A 699 -64.94 138.97 -33.68
N ALA A 700 -65.18 138.29 -32.52
CA ALA A 700 -65.56 138.70 -31.12
C ALA A 700 -66.95 138.27 -30.54
N GLU A 701 -67.01 138.10 -29.19
CA GLU A 701 -68.08 137.49 -28.36
C GLU A 701 -68.43 136.00 -28.62
N GLY A 702 -68.79 135.25 -27.55
CA GLY A 702 -69.55 133.99 -27.66
C GLY A 702 -68.83 132.63 -27.57
N THR A 703 -67.55 132.47 -27.98
CA THR A 703 -66.86 131.15 -27.98
C THR A 703 -65.43 131.19 -27.42
N GLY A 704 -65.17 130.47 -26.33
CA GLY A 704 -63.98 130.67 -25.48
C GLY A 704 -62.69 129.95 -25.94
N ALA A 705 -61.93 130.54 -26.85
CA ALA A 705 -60.55 130.15 -27.17
C ALA A 705 -59.53 131.20 -26.71
N LYS A 706 -58.34 130.80 -26.21
CA LYS A 706 -57.16 131.66 -25.95
C LYS A 706 -55.82 130.93 -26.26
N VAL A 707 -54.73 131.70 -26.32
CA VAL A 707 -53.54 131.54 -27.20
C VAL A 707 -52.20 131.61 -26.42
N TYR A 708 -51.04 131.36 -27.08
CA TYR A 708 -49.65 131.84 -26.81
C TYR A 708 -48.52 130.83 -26.38
N PHE A 709 -47.28 131.31 -26.09
CA PHE A 709 -45.95 130.73 -26.46
C PHE A 709 -44.76 131.05 -25.46
N VAL A 710 -43.53 130.47 -25.66
CA VAL A 710 -42.15 130.81 -25.09
C VAL A 710 -41.85 130.32 -23.63
N SER A 711 -40.65 129.98 -23.07
CA SER A 711 -39.15 130.10 -23.28
C SER A 711 -38.38 128.73 -23.24
N CYS A 712 -37.03 128.47 -23.25
CA CYS A 712 -35.69 129.16 -23.04
C CYS A 712 -35.23 129.42 -21.57
N TRP A 713 -33.96 129.49 -21.09
CA TRP A 713 -32.56 128.93 -21.26
C TRP A 713 -31.60 129.74 -20.31
N HIS A 714 -30.64 129.11 -19.57
CA HIS A 714 -29.34 129.62 -18.97
C HIS A 714 -29.22 129.43 -17.42
N ALA A 715 -28.05 129.15 -16.79
CA ALA A 715 -26.70 128.69 -17.20
C ALA A 715 -25.83 128.31 -15.96
N ILE A 716 -24.50 128.12 -16.14
CA ILE A 716 -23.40 128.17 -15.13
C ILE A 716 -23.12 126.89 -14.28
N HIS A 717 -22.19 126.05 -14.78
CA HIS A 717 -21.10 125.27 -14.11
C HIS A 717 -21.41 124.43 -12.82
N ALA A 718 -20.53 123.57 -12.26
CA ALA A 718 -19.13 123.19 -12.49
C ALA A 718 -18.90 121.69 -12.13
N GLY A 719 -17.67 121.15 -12.25
CA GLY A 719 -17.37 119.78 -11.81
C GLY A 719 -15.92 119.52 -11.37
N GLY A 720 -15.67 118.48 -10.56
CA GLY A 720 -14.30 118.00 -10.29
C GLY A 720 -13.99 117.22 -8.99
N ARG A 721 -14.03 115.88 -9.07
CA ARG A 721 -13.12 114.89 -8.41
C ARG A 721 -13.06 114.67 -6.87
N ARG A 722 -13.52 113.46 -6.47
CA ARG A 722 -12.85 112.41 -5.64
C ARG A 722 -12.78 112.46 -4.08
N ARG A 723 -13.30 111.35 -3.50
CA ARG A 723 -12.79 110.47 -2.40
C ARG A 723 -13.10 110.72 -0.89
N LYS A 724 -13.77 109.69 -0.31
CA LYS A 724 -13.61 109.03 1.02
C LYS A 724 -14.08 109.70 2.34
N HIS A 725 -15.05 109.03 2.99
CA HIS A 725 -15.27 108.84 4.46
C HIS A 725 -15.47 110.05 5.40
N CYS A 726 -16.22 109.98 6.53
CA CYS A 726 -17.45 109.22 6.88
C CYS A 726 -18.05 109.74 8.22
N PHE A 727 -19.39 109.85 8.31
CA PHE A 727 -20.25 110.03 9.51
C PHE A 727 -20.02 111.19 10.51
N ARG A 728 -21.13 111.77 11.01
CA ARG A 728 -21.33 111.94 12.47
C ARG A 728 -22.79 112.16 12.91
N THR A 729 -23.00 111.91 14.21
CA THR A 729 -24.26 111.95 14.98
C THR A 729 -24.52 113.32 15.62
N LEU A 730 -25.74 113.54 16.14
CA LEU A 730 -26.09 114.66 17.02
C LEU A 730 -26.16 114.25 18.50
N PHE A 731 -26.05 115.24 19.38
CA PHE A 731 -26.07 115.14 20.86
C PHE A 731 -26.88 116.35 21.42
N ASP A 732 -27.22 116.32 22.71
CA ASP A 732 -27.97 117.37 23.40
C ASP A 732 -27.11 118.46 24.07
N TYR A 733 -27.79 119.45 24.65
CA TYR A 733 -27.22 120.63 25.30
C TYR A 733 -26.30 120.33 26.51
N TYR A 734 -26.45 119.16 27.14
CA TYR A 734 -25.58 118.73 28.25
C TYR A 734 -24.51 117.72 27.81
N GLY A 735 -24.32 117.56 26.49
CA GLY A 735 -23.34 116.64 25.91
C GLY A 735 -23.74 115.17 25.99
N LYS A 736 -25.04 114.87 26.19
CA LYS A 736 -25.56 113.50 26.25
C LYS A 736 -26.20 113.08 24.92
N ARG A 737 -26.28 111.77 24.70
CA ARG A 737 -26.79 111.16 23.46
C ARG A 737 -28.31 110.99 23.54
N ILE A 738 -29.00 111.28 22.44
CA ILE A 738 -30.41 110.94 22.21
C ILE A 738 -30.45 109.87 21.12
N ASP A 739 -31.12 108.75 21.41
CA ASP A 739 -31.44 107.69 20.46
C ASP A 739 -32.96 107.48 20.46
N TYR A 740 -33.53 107.13 19.31
CA TYR A 740 -34.91 106.63 19.18
C TYR A 740 -34.92 105.42 18.24
N GLY A 741 -35.49 104.32 18.72
CA GLY A 741 -36.09 103.27 17.88
C GLY A 741 -37.57 103.60 17.58
N ASP A 742 -38.31 102.81 16.80
CA ASP A 742 -37.97 101.53 16.17
C ASP A 742 -38.44 101.50 14.71
N GLY A 743 -37.74 100.76 13.84
CA GLY A 743 -38.09 100.61 12.42
C GLY A 743 -36.87 100.46 11.51
N GLU A 744 -36.28 99.27 11.46
CA GLU A 744 -34.96 99.04 10.87
C GLU A 744 -34.92 99.12 9.33
N PHE A 745 -34.23 100.14 8.81
CA PHE A 745 -33.52 100.04 7.52
C PHE A 745 -32.27 99.16 7.70
N PRO A 746 -31.88 98.40 6.67
CA PRO A 746 -30.69 98.86 5.93
C PRO A 746 -30.89 99.01 4.41
N SER A 747 -30.07 99.89 3.85
CA SER A 747 -29.57 99.90 2.45
C SER A 747 -29.51 98.50 1.80
N VAL A 748 -29.86 98.28 0.52
CA VAL A 748 -29.66 99.12 -0.69
C VAL A 748 -30.85 98.99 -1.65
N TRP A 749 -31.22 100.05 -2.39
CA TRP A 749 -32.23 99.98 -3.47
C TRP A 749 -31.67 100.50 -4.81
N PRO A 750 -31.79 99.77 -5.95
CA PRO A 750 -31.13 100.11 -7.23
C PRO A 750 -31.59 101.35 -8.02
N SER A 751 -32.15 102.39 -7.39
CA SER A 751 -32.45 103.66 -8.10
C SER A 751 -31.19 104.36 -8.62
N GLU A 752 -30.02 104.09 -8.04
CA GLU A 752 -28.73 104.71 -8.39
C GLU A 752 -28.13 104.17 -9.70
N ILE A 753 -28.57 103.00 -10.19
CA ILE A 753 -28.12 102.45 -11.50
C ILE A 753 -28.93 103.04 -12.67
N ALA A 754 -30.06 103.67 -12.40
CA ALA A 754 -30.94 104.23 -13.43
C ALA A 754 -30.59 105.67 -13.87
N GLN A 755 -29.53 106.28 -13.31
CA GLN A 755 -29.16 107.67 -13.59
C GLN A 755 -27.68 107.90 -13.96
N ASP A 756 -26.74 107.07 -13.50
CA ASP A 756 -25.31 107.23 -13.79
C ASP A 756 -24.84 106.47 -15.07
N GLU A 757 -25.72 106.31 -16.07
CA GLU A 757 -25.34 106.06 -17.48
C GLU A 757 -26.23 106.84 -18.48
N LEU A 758 -26.72 108.04 -18.12
CA LEU A 758 -27.74 108.78 -18.87
C LEU A 758 -27.41 109.28 -20.29
N ASP A 759 -26.28 109.90 -20.69
CA ASP A 759 -25.06 110.36 -20.01
C ASP A 759 -24.23 109.29 -19.26
N GLY A 760 -23.61 108.40 -20.04
CA GLY A 760 -22.66 107.37 -19.58
C GLY A 760 -21.53 107.88 -18.66
N TRP A 761 -21.38 107.31 -17.44
CA TRP A 761 -20.32 107.61 -16.47
C TRP A 761 -19.39 106.42 -16.16
#